data_AF-A0A0Q3LWH7-F1
#
_entry.id   AF-A0A0Q3LWH7-F1
#
_cell.length_a   1.000
_cell.length_b   1.000
_cell.length_c   1.000
_cell.angle_alpha   90.00
_cell.angle_beta   90.00
_cell.angle_gamma   90.00
#
_symmetry.space_group_name_H-M   'P 1'
#
loop_
_entity.id
_entity.type
_entity.pdbx_description
1 polymer ?
#
loop_
_entity_poly.entity_id
_entity_poly.type
_entity_poly.pdbx_seq_one_letter_code
_entity_poly.pdbx_strand_id
1 'polypeptide(L)'
;MASSAQESRSIDHFFSAPSGRTDRWRDLHALARSWAKGDAARGAVEAALAELGAIEEFHAFPGPELLAALRERMQSEDANGFLALAKRISLAAITSNYKHDPKEWQAVDLALSDPTDMLPSSLGEGQAYRPYFEMLVVTPAPAGRWPHMVAEFRRLRRLEDAFIYEAVLAGSLEDAICAAVLNPDIAAVAIYEGFALRSRHDAPVLRAVLAAQQPLLDKADEADLALKLAAGLKAIRPELDIYLLSDRRVEKLAGDPRASMIRRVMYQIEEPLELHLSVLEGIKARFDTPFFDNLKLYAQRPIGTFHALPIARGKSVFRSPWIRDMGQFYGINLFLAESSATTGGLDSLLEPTGTIKRAQEMAARAFGADHVFFVTNGTSTSNKMVLQALIAPGDIVILDRNCHKSHHYGLVLSGAQPFYVEAFPMTEFSMYGAVPLRTIKKALLDLQAEGRLDRVKMVDLTNCTFDGHIYNTRRVMEECLAIKPDLIFLWDEAWFGFARWSPFLRPRTAMGAAADIEAWTQDPDAVTQYERQRKELGANPSIDKLLDTRLVPDPRAVRLRVYQTNSTHKSMSAIRQGSMVLVRDVDFHKVEAQFHEAVFTHASTSPNQQLIASLDVARRQMELEGYGLVMNAIEVALDIRREVASHPLISKYFSIVGADGMVPKQYRMSGFVDFLAPGTRWDDQLRSMREDEFCLDPTRMTLVCGTAGFDGTGFKGLLASQYNIQVNKTSRNSVLLQSNINNTRSDVALLISVLLKISNEIEARLKQGGEAERKAFAARVHSLMNDVPDLPNFSRFHEAFRTDAGDTTPEGDIRTAFFSAYAEEKCEYLPIDSPECDRRIDKGPALISANFVIPYPPGFPILVPGQVVTHETITFMRKLDVKEIHGYEKARGLKLLKPDALAEKKGRSVENGRKRARAA
;
A
#
# COMPACT_ATOMS: atom_id res chain seq x y z
N MET A 1 36.06 -29.19 -18.16
CA MET A 1 35.21 -30.40 -18.24
C MET A 1 33.91 -30.12 -17.52
N ALA A 2 32.82 -30.78 -17.89
CA ALA A 2 31.54 -30.88 -17.16
C ALA A 2 31.17 -29.73 -16.20
N SER A 3 30.59 -28.66 -16.75
CA SER A 3 29.56 -27.90 -16.01
C SER A 3 28.21 -28.34 -16.58
N SER A 4 27.50 -29.21 -15.85
CA SER A 4 26.14 -29.61 -16.20
C SER A 4 25.17 -28.52 -15.74
N ALA A 5 24.43 -27.83 -16.61
CA ALA A 5 23.40 -28.41 -17.49
C ALA A 5 22.29 -29.15 -16.71
N GLN A 6 21.89 -28.62 -15.54
CA GLN A 6 20.73 -29.12 -14.80
C GLN A 6 19.85 -28.04 -14.12
N GLU A 7 20.10 -26.74 -14.36
CA GLU A 7 19.21 -25.63 -13.96
C GLU A 7 18.04 -25.44 -14.95
N SER A 8 17.48 -26.52 -15.47
CA SER A 8 16.47 -26.48 -16.52
C SER A 8 15.04 -26.43 -15.96
N ARG A 9 14.28 -25.38 -16.32
CA ARG A 9 12.82 -25.25 -16.16
C ARG A 9 12.30 -25.05 -14.72
N SER A 10 12.91 -24.18 -13.91
CA SER A 10 12.29 -23.74 -12.65
C SER A 10 11.57 -22.39 -12.81
N ILE A 11 10.32 -22.30 -12.33
CA ILE A 11 9.55 -21.04 -12.27
C ILE A 11 9.82 -20.35 -10.92
N ASP A 12 11.10 -20.10 -10.63
CA ASP A 12 11.54 -19.59 -9.31
C ASP A 12 11.22 -18.10 -9.10
N HIS A 13 10.94 -17.38 -10.19
CA HIS A 13 10.52 -15.96 -10.21
C HIS A 13 9.00 -15.80 -10.26
N PHE A 14 8.25 -16.70 -9.61
CA PHE A 14 6.79 -16.85 -9.74
C PHE A 14 5.99 -15.55 -9.56
N PHE A 15 6.47 -14.61 -8.74
CA PHE A 15 5.84 -13.30 -8.51
C PHE A 15 6.70 -12.09 -8.92
N SER A 16 7.70 -12.31 -9.78
CA SER A 16 8.57 -11.25 -10.35
C SER A 16 8.85 -11.47 -11.85
N ALA A 17 7.85 -11.97 -12.59
CA ALA A 17 7.89 -12.22 -14.02
C ALA A 17 6.96 -11.35 -14.93
N PRO A 18 6.25 -10.29 -14.50
CA PRO A 18 4.59 -9.70 -15.48
C PRO A 18 4.64 -9.06 -16.85
N SER A 19 5.21 -7.88 -16.85
CA SER A 19 6.22 -7.63 -15.85
C SER A 19 7.59 -8.01 -16.46
N GLY A 20 8.49 -8.79 -15.84
CA GLY A 20 9.73 -9.29 -16.47
C GLY A 20 9.57 -9.90 -17.87
N ARG A 21 8.36 -10.37 -18.24
CA ARG A 21 7.93 -10.67 -19.62
C ARG A 21 8.43 -9.66 -20.66
N THR A 22 8.30 -8.37 -20.40
CA THR A 22 8.60 -7.32 -21.40
C THR A 22 10.10 -7.16 -21.63
N ASP A 23 10.95 -7.54 -20.65
CA ASP A 23 12.40 -7.63 -20.83
C ASP A 23 12.80 -8.88 -21.57
N ARG A 24 12.21 -10.04 -21.26
CA ARG A 24 12.46 -11.30 -21.98
C ARG A 24 12.26 -11.14 -23.50
N TRP A 25 11.26 -10.35 -23.92
CA TRP A 25 11.07 -9.97 -25.33
C TRP A 25 12.14 -9.00 -25.89
N ARG A 26 12.66 -8.07 -25.08
CA ARG A 26 13.78 -7.19 -25.47
C ARG A 26 15.07 -7.99 -25.61
N ASP A 27 15.31 -8.94 -24.72
CA ASP A 27 16.49 -9.80 -24.72
C ASP A 27 16.45 -10.77 -25.90
N LEU A 28 15.30 -11.39 -26.20
CA LEU A 28 15.13 -12.18 -27.43
C LEU A 28 15.38 -11.33 -28.68
N HIS A 29 14.87 -10.09 -28.73
CA HIS A 29 15.12 -9.15 -29.84
C HIS A 29 16.61 -8.73 -29.92
N ALA A 30 17.31 -8.58 -28.79
CA ALA A 30 18.75 -8.30 -28.76
C ALA A 30 19.57 -9.51 -29.26
N LEU A 31 19.27 -10.72 -28.78
CA LEU A 31 19.89 -11.96 -29.22
C LEU A 31 19.63 -12.24 -30.71
N ALA A 32 18.39 -12.02 -31.18
CA ALA A 32 18.03 -12.11 -32.59
C ALA A 32 18.82 -11.12 -33.47
N ARG A 33 19.05 -9.90 -32.97
CA ARG A 33 19.85 -8.88 -33.67
C ARG A 33 21.32 -9.28 -33.77
N SER A 34 21.87 -9.91 -32.75
CA SER A 34 23.23 -10.47 -32.79
C SER A 34 23.30 -11.70 -33.70
N TRP A 35 22.31 -12.59 -33.68
CA TRP A 35 22.24 -13.74 -34.57
C TRP A 35 22.15 -13.32 -36.06
N ALA A 36 21.30 -12.35 -36.40
CA ALA A 36 21.17 -11.81 -37.75
C ALA A 36 22.45 -11.10 -38.29
N LYS A 37 23.39 -10.74 -37.39
CA LYS A 37 24.72 -10.24 -37.76
C LYS A 37 25.80 -11.33 -37.85
N GLY A 38 25.53 -12.54 -37.33
CA GLY A 38 26.52 -13.59 -37.10
C GLY A 38 27.29 -13.46 -35.78
N ASP A 39 26.96 -12.50 -34.91
CA ASP A 39 27.64 -12.24 -33.63
C ASP A 39 27.25 -13.24 -32.51
N ALA A 40 26.13 -13.97 -32.67
CA ALA A 40 25.59 -14.88 -31.65
C ALA A 40 25.18 -16.25 -32.21
N ALA A 41 25.36 -17.30 -31.39
CA ALA A 41 24.96 -18.66 -31.73
C ALA A 41 23.44 -18.85 -31.66
N ARG A 42 22.87 -19.48 -32.70
CA ARG A 42 21.43 -19.85 -32.83
C ARG A 42 20.84 -20.45 -31.55
N GLY A 43 21.58 -21.32 -30.86
CA GLY A 43 21.14 -21.96 -29.61
C GLY A 43 20.80 -21.00 -28.46
N ALA A 44 21.36 -19.78 -28.43
CA ALA A 44 20.99 -18.77 -27.43
C ALA A 44 19.63 -18.13 -27.73
N VAL A 45 19.32 -17.90 -29.01
CA VAL A 45 18.00 -17.43 -29.48
C VAL A 45 16.94 -18.52 -29.22
N GLU A 46 17.29 -19.78 -29.51
CA GLU A 46 16.43 -20.94 -29.29
C GLU A 46 16.11 -21.17 -27.81
N ALA A 47 17.11 -21.04 -26.92
CA ALA A 47 16.90 -21.10 -25.48
C ALA A 47 15.99 -19.97 -24.97
N ALA A 48 16.24 -18.73 -25.37
CA ALA A 48 15.41 -17.58 -24.98
C ALA A 48 13.96 -17.68 -25.51
N LEU A 49 13.77 -18.17 -26.74
CA LEU A 49 12.44 -18.43 -27.31
C LEU A 49 11.71 -19.58 -26.60
N ALA A 50 12.44 -20.62 -26.17
CA ALA A 50 11.86 -21.71 -25.38
C ALA A 50 11.43 -21.26 -23.98
N GLU A 51 12.23 -20.42 -23.32
CA GLU A 51 11.90 -19.86 -22.01
C GLU A 51 10.70 -18.89 -22.09
N LEU A 52 10.69 -17.97 -23.07
CA LEU A 52 9.51 -17.15 -23.37
C LEU A 52 8.29 -18.00 -23.65
N GLY A 53 8.44 -19.05 -24.47
CA GLY A 53 7.34 -19.94 -24.84
C GLY A 53 6.59 -20.57 -23.65
N ALA A 54 7.26 -20.77 -22.51
CA ALA A 54 6.62 -21.29 -21.29
C ALA A 54 5.81 -20.23 -20.52
N ILE A 55 6.10 -18.94 -20.68
CA ILE A 55 5.34 -17.83 -20.08
C ILE A 55 4.23 -17.36 -21.02
N GLU A 56 4.51 -17.29 -22.33
CA GLU A 56 3.57 -16.82 -23.34
C GLU A 56 2.40 -17.80 -23.60
N GLU A 57 2.44 -19.01 -23.06
CA GLU A 57 1.26 -19.89 -22.94
C GLU A 57 0.17 -19.32 -22.01
N PHE A 58 0.52 -18.39 -21.12
CA PHE A 58 -0.38 -17.76 -20.15
C PHE A 58 -0.88 -16.37 -20.55
N HIS A 59 -0.52 -15.88 -21.74
CA HIS A 59 -0.99 -14.61 -22.31
C HIS A 59 -1.66 -14.85 -23.67
N ALA A 60 -2.67 -14.06 -24.02
CA ALA A 60 -3.35 -14.26 -25.30
C ALA A 60 -2.53 -13.73 -26.49
N PHE A 61 -1.97 -12.51 -26.37
CA PHE A 61 -0.94 -12.00 -27.29
C PHE A 61 0.44 -12.50 -26.84
N PRO A 62 1.38 -12.86 -27.73
CA PRO A 62 1.28 -12.88 -29.20
C PRO A 62 0.57 -14.13 -29.74
N GLY A 63 0.27 -15.10 -28.88
CA GLY A 63 -0.51 -16.28 -29.20
C GLY A 63 0.21 -17.32 -30.06
N PRO A 64 -0.45 -18.47 -30.33
CA PRO A 64 0.19 -19.61 -30.96
C PRO A 64 0.62 -19.38 -32.41
N GLU A 65 -0.07 -18.50 -33.15
CA GLU A 65 0.24 -18.20 -34.56
C GLU A 65 1.60 -17.51 -34.71
N LEU A 66 1.81 -16.42 -33.97
CA LEU A 66 3.06 -15.65 -34.01
C LEU A 66 4.24 -16.43 -33.40
N LEU A 67 3.99 -17.23 -32.35
CA LEU A 67 5.01 -18.13 -31.79
C LEU A 67 5.37 -19.28 -32.75
N ALA A 68 4.41 -19.78 -33.55
CA ALA A 68 4.69 -20.75 -34.61
C ALA A 68 5.52 -20.11 -35.73
N ALA A 69 5.16 -18.90 -36.18
CA ALA A 69 5.91 -18.17 -37.20
C ALA A 69 7.36 -17.85 -36.77
N LEU A 70 7.60 -17.52 -35.49
CA LEU A 70 8.96 -17.39 -34.95
C LEU A 70 9.72 -18.73 -35.01
N ARG A 71 9.09 -19.84 -34.62
CA ARG A 71 9.70 -21.18 -34.66
C ARG A 71 9.99 -21.63 -36.09
N GLU A 72 9.11 -21.32 -37.05
CA GLU A 72 9.31 -21.60 -38.47
C GLU A 72 10.50 -20.82 -39.04
N ARG A 73 10.55 -19.49 -38.85
CA ARG A 73 11.70 -18.65 -39.27
C ARG A 73 13.02 -19.08 -38.60
N MET A 74 12.96 -19.62 -37.38
CA MET A 74 14.12 -20.20 -36.70
C MET A 74 14.54 -21.56 -37.27
N GLN A 75 13.60 -22.37 -37.77
CA GLN A 75 13.88 -23.67 -38.41
C GLN A 75 14.42 -23.51 -39.83
N SER A 76 13.95 -22.50 -40.59
CA SER A 76 14.43 -22.17 -41.95
C SER A 76 15.72 -21.33 -41.99
N GLU A 77 16.28 -21.00 -40.82
CA GLU A 77 17.45 -20.12 -40.64
C GLU A 77 17.27 -18.68 -41.14
N ASP A 78 16.03 -18.21 -41.30
CA ASP A 78 15.71 -16.82 -41.60
C ASP A 78 15.88 -15.91 -40.36
N ALA A 79 17.13 -15.62 -40.03
CA ALA A 79 17.48 -14.73 -38.93
C ALA A 79 16.96 -13.28 -39.13
N ASN A 80 16.75 -12.83 -40.37
CA ASN A 80 16.28 -11.48 -40.67
C ASN A 80 14.76 -11.35 -40.47
N GLY A 81 13.97 -12.28 -41.00
CA GLY A 81 12.54 -12.35 -40.72
C GLY A 81 12.24 -12.69 -39.27
N PHE A 82 13.07 -13.52 -38.60
CA PHE A 82 12.97 -13.73 -37.15
C PHE A 82 13.18 -12.42 -36.38
N LEU A 83 14.24 -11.67 -36.70
CA LEU A 83 14.52 -10.36 -36.10
C LEU A 83 13.38 -9.37 -36.33
N ALA A 84 12.81 -9.31 -37.54
CA ALA A 84 11.69 -8.44 -37.87
C ALA A 84 10.44 -8.74 -37.02
N LEU A 85 10.05 -10.02 -36.94
CA LEU A 85 8.88 -10.46 -36.18
C LEU A 85 9.09 -10.32 -34.67
N ALA A 86 10.25 -10.73 -34.14
CA ALA A 86 10.59 -10.57 -32.72
C ALA A 86 10.63 -9.09 -32.30
N LYS A 87 11.15 -8.20 -33.16
CA LYS A 87 11.10 -6.75 -32.95
C LYS A 87 9.65 -6.24 -32.88
N ARG A 88 8.77 -6.68 -33.79
CA ARG A 88 7.36 -6.22 -33.80
C ARG A 88 6.63 -6.65 -32.54
N ILE A 89 6.71 -7.94 -32.17
CA ILE A 89 6.10 -8.48 -30.94
C ILE A 89 6.65 -7.77 -29.70
N SER A 90 7.97 -7.58 -29.62
CA SER A 90 8.62 -6.84 -28.53
C SER A 90 8.09 -5.40 -28.43
N LEU A 91 7.97 -4.68 -29.54
CA LEU A 91 7.45 -3.31 -29.55
C LEU A 91 5.97 -3.26 -29.13
N ALA A 92 5.14 -4.11 -29.71
CA ALA A 92 3.71 -4.19 -29.39
C ALA A 92 3.46 -4.53 -27.91
N ALA A 93 4.27 -5.43 -27.32
CA ALA A 93 4.22 -5.75 -25.90
C ALA A 93 4.66 -4.57 -25.00
N ILE A 94 5.62 -3.76 -25.45
CA ILE A 94 6.08 -2.56 -24.73
C ILE A 94 5.03 -1.42 -24.78
N THR A 95 4.42 -1.17 -25.94
CA THR A 95 3.42 -0.09 -26.10
C THR A 95 2.01 -0.50 -25.69
N SER A 96 1.75 -1.80 -25.52
CA SER A 96 0.40 -2.40 -25.44
C SER A 96 -0.48 -2.12 -26.68
N ASN A 97 0.11 -1.82 -27.84
CA ASN A 97 -0.66 -1.56 -29.08
C ASN A 97 -1.53 -2.76 -29.50
N TYR A 98 -1.10 -4.01 -29.20
CA TYR A 98 -1.88 -5.23 -29.49
C TYR A 98 -3.28 -5.25 -28.85
N LYS A 99 -3.52 -4.45 -27.80
CA LYS A 99 -4.82 -4.31 -27.14
C LYS A 99 -5.83 -3.52 -27.98
N HIS A 100 -5.36 -2.77 -28.98
CA HIS A 100 -6.13 -1.79 -29.74
C HIS A 100 -5.99 -1.93 -31.27
N ASP A 101 -4.85 -2.42 -31.78
CA ASP A 101 -4.62 -2.66 -33.21
C ASP A 101 -4.61 -4.17 -33.56
N PRO A 102 -5.62 -4.68 -34.29
CA PRO A 102 -5.64 -6.05 -34.80
C PRO A 102 -4.54 -6.40 -35.80
N LYS A 103 -3.78 -5.44 -36.36
CA LYS A 103 -2.62 -5.71 -37.24
C LYS A 103 -1.52 -6.47 -36.50
N GLU A 104 -1.28 -6.16 -35.23
CA GLU A 104 -0.14 -6.70 -34.46
C GLU A 104 -0.19 -8.23 -34.32
N TRP A 105 -1.40 -8.79 -34.35
CA TRP A 105 -1.70 -10.21 -34.19
C TRP A 105 -1.41 -11.09 -35.42
N GLN A 106 -1.12 -10.50 -36.59
CA GLN A 106 -1.09 -11.22 -37.88
C GLN A 106 0.32 -11.69 -38.24
N ALA A 107 0.54 -12.98 -38.56
CA ALA A 107 1.89 -13.49 -38.88
C ALA A 107 2.54 -12.93 -40.17
N VAL A 108 1.80 -12.16 -40.96
CA VAL A 108 2.23 -11.58 -42.24
C VAL A 108 3.22 -10.41 -42.01
N ASP A 109 4.28 -10.38 -42.81
CA ASP A 109 5.17 -9.22 -42.92
C ASP A 109 4.50 -8.14 -43.79
N LEU A 110 3.67 -7.30 -43.17
CA LEU A 110 3.14 -6.08 -43.77
C LEU A 110 4.31 -5.12 -44.07
N ALA A 111 4.67 -5.01 -45.34
CA ALA A 111 5.92 -4.40 -45.75
C ALA A 111 5.93 -2.86 -45.64
N LEU A 112 6.81 -2.35 -44.78
CA LEU A 112 7.56 -1.08 -44.92
C LEU A 112 6.82 0.27 -45.06
N SER A 113 5.48 0.34 -45.11
CA SER A 113 4.76 1.59 -45.44
C SER A 113 4.14 2.39 -44.28
N ASP A 114 3.68 1.74 -43.21
CA ASP A 114 3.16 2.43 -42.02
C ASP A 114 4.29 2.61 -40.98
N PRO A 115 4.60 3.84 -40.52
CA PRO A 115 5.42 4.01 -39.33
C PRO A 115 4.62 3.49 -38.12
N THR A 116 5.16 2.53 -37.36
CA THR A 116 4.56 2.07 -36.10
C THR A 116 4.37 3.26 -35.18
N ASP A 117 3.11 3.56 -34.84
CA ASP A 117 2.79 4.75 -34.08
C ASP A 117 3.30 4.60 -32.63
N MET A 118 4.26 5.46 -32.29
CA MET A 118 4.93 5.52 -30.99
C MET A 118 4.14 6.38 -29.99
N LEU A 119 3.09 7.08 -30.46
CA LEU A 119 2.17 7.81 -29.62
C LEU A 119 1.15 6.85 -29.00
N PRO A 120 0.77 7.02 -27.71
CA PRO A 120 -0.35 6.32 -27.13
C PRO A 120 -1.63 6.55 -27.94
N SER A 121 -2.41 5.49 -28.18
CA SER A 121 -3.65 5.54 -28.97
C SER A 121 -4.71 6.52 -28.43
N SER A 122 -4.59 6.95 -27.17
CA SER A 122 -5.37 8.04 -26.57
C SER A 122 -5.13 9.44 -27.18
N LEU A 123 -4.16 9.58 -28.09
CA LEU A 123 -3.88 10.81 -28.85
C LEU A 123 -4.33 10.73 -30.32
N GLY A 124 -4.84 9.57 -30.78
CA GLY A 124 -5.28 9.37 -32.17
C GLY A 124 -6.77 9.59 -32.38
N GLU A 125 -7.14 10.34 -33.42
CA GLU A 125 -8.53 10.44 -33.89
C GLU A 125 -8.85 9.29 -34.86
N GLY A 126 -9.82 8.42 -34.54
CA GLY A 126 -10.28 7.41 -35.52
C GLY A 126 -11.29 6.37 -35.04
N GLN A 127 -11.14 5.80 -33.84
CA GLN A 127 -12.03 4.75 -33.33
C GLN A 127 -12.45 4.97 -31.87
N ALA A 128 -13.61 4.42 -31.49
CA ALA A 128 -14.08 4.44 -30.12
C ALA A 128 -13.27 3.45 -29.27
N TYR A 129 -12.49 3.98 -28.32
CA TYR A 129 -11.69 3.19 -27.38
C TYR A 129 -12.57 2.20 -26.59
N ARG A 130 -12.38 0.90 -26.83
CA ARG A 130 -12.97 -0.21 -26.07
C ARG A 130 -11.88 -0.81 -25.18
N PRO A 131 -12.01 -0.80 -23.84
CA PRO A 131 -11.02 -1.42 -22.95
C PRO A 131 -10.82 -2.91 -23.24
N TYR A 132 -9.56 -3.33 -23.25
CA TYR A 132 -9.12 -4.72 -23.42
C TYR A 132 -8.93 -5.40 -22.05
N PHE A 133 -9.25 -6.70 -21.99
CA PHE A 133 -8.83 -7.60 -20.90
C PHE A 133 -8.62 -9.03 -21.43
N GLU A 134 -8.15 -9.94 -20.59
CA GLU A 134 -8.05 -11.37 -20.92
C GLU A 134 -8.97 -12.21 -20.02
N MET A 135 -9.52 -13.28 -20.59
CA MET A 135 -10.38 -14.24 -19.91
C MET A 135 -9.64 -15.57 -19.81
N LEU A 136 -9.35 -16.01 -18.60
CA LEU A 136 -8.80 -17.34 -18.36
C LEU A 136 -9.89 -18.39 -18.54
N VAL A 137 -9.63 -19.43 -19.33
CA VAL A 137 -10.55 -20.53 -19.64
C VAL A 137 -9.88 -21.83 -19.24
N VAL A 138 -10.34 -22.41 -18.14
CA VAL A 138 -9.78 -23.64 -17.58
C VAL A 138 -10.67 -24.80 -18.05
N THR A 139 -10.09 -25.75 -18.79
CA THR A 139 -10.88 -26.70 -19.58
C THR A 139 -10.29 -28.12 -19.62
N PRO A 140 -11.13 -29.18 -19.59
CA PRO A 140 -10.71 -30.55 -19.89
C PRO A 140 -10.38 -30.77 -21.38
N ALA A 141 -10.68 -29.82 -22.26
CA ALA A 141 -10.48 -29.99 -23.69
C ALA A 141 -8.98 -30.18 -24.03
N PRO A 142 -8.62 -31.17 -24.86
CA PRO A 142 -7.22 -31.42 -25.22
C PRO A 142 -6.65 -30.22 -25.99
N ALA A 143 -5.36 -29.94 -25.81
CA ALA A 143 -4.72 -28.71 -26.30
C ALA A 143 -4.87 -28.45 -27.80
N GLY A 144 -5.01 -29.50 -28.63
CA GLY A 144 -5.30 -29.37 -30.07
C GLY A 144 -6.65 -28.71 -30.40
N ARG A 145 -7.62 -28.68 -29.46
CA ARG A 145 -8.90 -27.97 -29.62
C ARG A 145 -8.83 -26.50 -29.20
N TRP A 146 -7.84 -26.08 -28.41
CA TRP A 146 -7.77 -24.72 -27.86
C TRP A 146 -7.84 -23.60 -28.91
N PRO A 147 -7.16 -23.67 -30.09
CA PRO A 147 -7.29 -22.64 -31.12
C PRO A 147 -8.72 -22.49 -31.67
N HIS A 148 -9.49 -23.58 -31.72
CA HIS A 148 -10.90 -23.55 -32.10
C HIS A 148 -11.74 -22.84 -31.05
N MET A 149 -11.52 -23.12 -29.77
CA MET A 149 -12.23 -22.46 -28.66
C MET A 149 -11.95 -20.95 -28.60
N VAL A 150 -10.70 -20.52 -28.84
CA VAL A 150 -10.35 -19.10 -29.00
C VAL A 150 -11.11 -18.47 -30.17
N ALA A 151 -11.22 -19.17 -31.30
CA ALA A 151 -12.00 -18.71 -32.45
C ALA A 151 -13.53 -18.67 -32.18
N GLU A 152 -14.07 -19.61 -31.40
CA GLU A 152 -15.46 -19.60 -30.93
C GLU A 152 -15.72 -18.35 -30.07
N PHE A 153 -14.87 -18.05 -29.07
CA PHE A 153 -15.01 -16.84 -28.26
C PHE A 153 -14.82 -15.54 -29.06
N ARG A 154 -13.92 -15.53 -30.06
CA ARG A 154 -13.76 -14.38 -31.00
C ARG A 154 -15.04 -14.12 -31.80
N ARG A 155 -15.77 -15.16 -32.21
CA ARG A 155 -17.03 -15.06 -32.97
C ARG A 155 -18.24 -14.62 -32.15
N LEU A 156 -18.16 -14.67 -30.82
CA LEU A 156 -19.22 -14.14 -29.93
C LEU A 156 -19.14 -12.62 -29.75
N ARG A 157 -18.00 -11.99 -30.04
CA ARG A 157 -17.82 -10.53 -29.92
C ARG A 157 -18.65 -9.79 -30.96
N ARG A 158 -19.26 -8.70 -30.52
CA ARG A 158 -20.12 -7.83 -31.32
C ARG A 158 -19.56 -6.41 -31.37
N LEU A 159 -20.14 -5.57 -32.22
CA LEU A 159 -19.70 -4.18 -32.40
C LEU A 159 -20.12 -3.29 -31.22
N GLU A 160 -21.25 -3.63 -30.61
CA GLU A 160 -21.91 -2.92 -29.50
C GLU A 160 -21.37 -3.26 -28.09
N ASP A 161 -20.53 -4.30 -27.94
CA ASP A 161 -19.99 -4.62 -26.61
C ASP A 161 -19.06 -3.51 -26.11
N ALA A 162 -19.20 -3.09 -24.86
CA ALA A 162 -18.40 -1.99 -24.30
C ALA A 162 -16.89 -2.31 -24.15
N PHE A 163 -16.51 -3.58 -24.21
CA PHE A 163 -15.15 -4.09 -23.93
C PHE A 163 -14.71 -5.08 -25.01
N ILE A 164 -13.43 -5.44 -25.03
CA ILE A 164 -12.86 -6.51 -25.87
C ILE A 164 -12.12 -7.47 -24.94
N TYR A 165 -12.21 -8.78 -25.19
CA TYR A 165 -11.40 -9.76 -24.47
C TYR A 165 -10.90 -10.90 -25.33
N GLU A 166 -9.66 -11.31 -25.08
CA GLU A 166 -9.08 -12.54 -25.63
C GLU A 166 -9.14 -13.68 -24.60
N ALA A 167 -9.07 -14.93 -25.06
CA ALA A 167 -9.16 -16.11 -24.22
C ALA A 167 -7.78 -16.77 -24.03
N VAL A 168 -7.36 -16.95 -22.78
CA VAL A 168 -6.16 -17.70 -22.36
C VAL A 168 -6.62 -19.09 -21.91
N LEU A 169 -6.03 -20.15 -22.44
CA LEU A 169 -6.51 -21.53 -22.23
C LEU A 169 -5.57 -22.29 -21.28
N ALA A 170 -6.11 -22.88 -20.21
CA ALA A 170 -5.38 -23.69 -19.24
C ALA A 170 -5.99 -25.10 -19.13
N GLY A 171 -5.13 -26.13 -19.05
CA GLY A 171 -5.57 -27.54 -18.96
C GLY A 171 -5.62 -28.11 -17.54
N SER A 172 -5.13 -27.36 -16.54
CA SER A 172 -5.02 -27.84 -15.17
C SER A 172 -5.19 -26.76 -14.10
N LEU A 173 -5.35 -27.17 -12.85
CA LEU A 173 -5.38 -26.29 -11.67
C LEU A 173 -4.05 -25.52 -11.54
N GLU A 174 -2.92 -26.22 -11.65
CA GLU A 174 -1.59 -25.61 -11.58
C GLU A 174 -1.36 -24.57 -12.70
N ASP A 175 -1.74 -24.89 -13.94
CA ASP A 175 -1.66 -23.95 -15.08
C ASP A 175 -2.55 -22.72 -14.88
N ALA A 176 -3.77 -22.90 -14.34
CA ALA A 176 -4.70 -21.81 -14.09
C ALA A 176 -4.22 -20.85 -12.99
N ILE A 177 -3.57 -21.37 -11.95
CA ILE A 177 -2.92 -20.54 -10.92
C ILE A 177 -1.70 -19.82 -11.49
N CYS A 178 -0.87 -20.48 -12.30
CA CYS A 178 0.21 -19.81 -13.04
C CYS A 178 -0.32 -18.66 -13.90
N ALA A 179 -1.39 -18.88 -14.66
CA ALA A 179 -1.97 -17.85 -15.52
C ALA A 179 -2.41 -16.62 -14.73
N ALA A 180 -3.24 -16.80 -13.70
CA ALA A 180 -3.77 -15.70 -12.89
C ALA A 180 -2.69 -14.90 -12.16
N VAL A 181 -1.52 -15.49 -11.92
CA VAL A 181 -0.36 -14.86 -11.28
C VAL A 181 0.53 -14.12 -12.29
N LEU A 182 0.92 -14.79 -13.38
CA LEU A 182 1.87 -14.23 -14.35
C LEU A 182 1.22 -13.14 -15.20
N ASN A 183 -0.07 -13.27 -15.52
CA ASN A 183 -0.79 -12.40 -16.43
C ASN A 183 -1.75 -11.44 -15.69
N PRO A 184 -1.37 -10.16 -15.52
CA PRO A 184 -2.21 -9.19 -14.84
C PRO A 184 -3.44 -8.77 -15.65
N ASP A 185 -3.41 -8.91 -16.98
CA ASP A 185 -4.52 -8.54 -17.87
C ASP A 185 -5.71 -9.51 -17.78
N ILE A 186 -5.54 -10.68 -17.16
CA ILE A 186 -6.67 -11.54 -16.80
C ILE A 186 -7.59 -10.78 -15.83
N ALA A 187 -8.86 -10.62 -16.21
CA ALA A 187 -9.88 -9.95 -15.41
C ALA A 187 -11.12 -10.81 -15.14
N ALA A 188 -11.28 -11.95 -15.83
CA ALA A 188 -12.37 -12.91 -15.65
C ALA A 188 -11.88 -14.35 -15.82
N VAL A 189 -12.54 -15.33 -15.18
CA VAL A 189 -12.18 -16.75 -15.26
C VAL A 189 -13.41 -17.64 -15.51
N ALA A 190 -13.40 -18.42 -16.58
CA ALA A 190 -14.37 -19.48 -16.84
C ALA A 190 -13.73 -20.84 -16.52
N ILE A 191 -14.35 -21.61 -15.62
CA ILE A 191 -13.92 -22.94 -15.20
C ILE A 191 -14.94 -23.96 -15.71
N TYR A 192 -14.51 -24.92 -16.52
CA TYR A 192 -15.29 -26.11 -16.89
C TYR A 192 -14.91 -27.26 -15.96
N GLU A 193 -15.83 -28.15 -15.55
CA GLU A 193 -15.47 -29.34 -14.75
C GLU A 193 -14.56 -30.33 -15.52
N GLY A 194 -13.82 -31.19 -14.79
CA GLY A 194 -13.05 -32.32 -15.36
C GLY A 194 -11.60 -32.05 -15.82
N PHE A 195 -11.05 -30.86 -15.55
CA PHE A 195 -9.65 -30.52 -15.81
C PHE A 195 -8.68 -31.23 -14.86
N ALA A 196 -7.39 -31.33 -15.24
CA ALA A 196 -6.39 -32.02 -14.44
C ALA A 196 -5.95 -31.22 -13.20
N LEU A 197 -5.47 -31.90 -12.15
CA LEU A 197 -4.82 -31.22 -11.02
C LEU A 197 -3.43 -30.67 -11.41
N ARG A 198 -2.62 -31.48 -12.10
CA ARG A 198 -1.21 -31.19 -12.39
C ARG A 198 -1.00 -30.50 -13.75
N SER A 199 -0.02 -29.59 -13.80
CA SER A 199 0.47 -28.97 -15.02
C SER A 199 1.19 -29.98 -15.92
N ARG A 200 1.29 -29.64 -17.22
CA ARG A 200 2.19 -30.30 -18.17
C ARG A 200 3.67 -29.91 -17.98
N HIS A 201 3.93 -28.84 -17.22
CA HIS A 201 5.25 -28.32 -16.88
C HIS A 201 5.61 -28.68 -15.44
N ASP A 202 6.89 -28.82 -15.12
CA ASP A 202 7.29 -29.08 -13.73
C ASP A 202 7.41 -27.77 -12.94
N ALA A 203 6.52 -27.57 -11.97
CA ALA A 203 6.40 -26.31 -11.22
C ALA A 203 6.65 -26.52 -9.70
N PRO A 204 7.90 -26.80 -9.27
CA PRO A 204 8.21 -27.11 -7.87
C PRO A 204 7.89 -25.96 -6.90
N VAL A 205 8.22 -24.71 -7.25
CA VAL A 205 7.93 -23.54 -6.40
C VAL A 205 6.43 -23.26 -6.31
N LEU A 206 5.67 -23.35 -7.41
CA LEU A 206 4.20 -23.27 -7.38
C LEU A 206 3.62 -24.26 -6.37
N ARG A 207 4.05 -25.53 -6.43
CA ARG A 207 3.56 -26.61 -5.55
C ARG A 207 3.92 -26.32 -4.08
N ALA A 208 5.09 -25.77 -3.80
CA ALA A 208 5.47 -25.34 -2.44
C ALA A 208 4.61 -24.15 -1.94
N VAL A 209 4.35 -23.14 -2.78
CA VAL A 209 3.48 -22.00 -2.45
C VAL A 209 2.03 -22.46 -2.21
N LEU A 210 1.50 -23.32 -3.09
CA LEU A 210 0.15 -23.88 -2.96
C LEU A 210 0.00 -24.73 -1.69
N ALA A 211 0.97 -25.59 -1.35
CA ALA A 211 0.96 -26.35 -0.11
C ALA A 211 1.04 -25.44 1.14
N ALA A 212 1.82 -24.35 1.08
CA ALA A 212 1.98 -23.40 2.18
C ALA A 212 0.78 -22.46 2.40
N GLN A 213 -0.04 -22.22 1.36
CA GLN A 213 -1.24 -21.36 1.42
C GLN A 213 -2.55 -22.16 1.50
N GLN A 214 -2.62 -23.36 0.92
CA GLN A 214 -3.81 -24.21 0.88
C GLN A 214 -3.46 -25.71 1.04
N PRO A 215 -3.22 -26.19 2.28
CA PRO A 215 -2.97 -27.62 2.59
C PRO A 215 -4.09 -28.59 2.16
N LEU A 216 -5.27 -28.06 1.79
CA LEU A 216 -6.41 -28.81 1.28
C LEU A 216 -6.23 -29.29 -0.18
N LEU A 217 -5.20 -28.84 -0.90
CA LEU A 217 -4.92 -29.29 -2.28
C LEU A 217 -4.26 -30.69 -2.33
N ASP A 218 -3.44 -31.05 -1.34
CA ASP A 218 -2.77 -32.37 -1.28
C ASP A 218 -3.71 -33.56 -1.03
N LYS A 219 -4.99 -33.28 -0.74
CA LYS A 219 -6.07 -34.28 -0.55
C LYS A 219 -7.27 -33.92 -1.44
N ALA A 220 -7.04 -33.83 -2.75
CA ALA A 220 -8.09 -33.61 -3.73
C ALA A 220 -8.74 -34.92 -4.18
N ASP A 221 -10.02 -35.06 -3.88
CA ASP A 221 -10.95 -35.80 -4.73
C ASP A 221 -11.14 -35.00 -6.04
N GLU A 222 -11.14 -35.67 -7.18
CA GLU A 222 -11.33 -35.04 -8.50
C GLU A 222 -12.68 -34.33 -8.60
N ALA A 223 -13.69 -34.82 -7.86
CA ALA A 223 -15.05 -34.31 -7.87
C ALA A 223 -15.25 -32.90 -7.24
N ASP A 224 -14.17 -32.27 -6.75
CA ASP A 224 -14.19 -30.99 -6.02
C ASP A 224 -13.20 -29.94 -6.61
N LEU A 225 -12.44 -30.28 -7.65
CA LEU A 225 -11.31 -29.48 -8.17
C LEU A 225 -11.70 -28.06 -8.59
N ALA A 226 -12.90 -27.88 -9.18
CA ALA A 226 -13.38 -26.57 -9.64
C ALA A 226 -13.57 -25.57 -8.48
N LEU A 227 -14.12 -26.01 -7.35
CA LEU A 227 -14.31 -25.17 -6.17
C LEU A 227 -12.96 -24.86 -5.50
N LYS A 228 -12.04 -25.82 -5.45
CA LYS A 228 -10.68 -25.61 -4.92
C LYS A 228 -9.89 -24.60 -5.77
N LEU A 229 -9.96 -24.71 -7.10
CA LEU A 229 -9.37 -23.72 -8.00
C LEU A 229 -9.98 -22.33 -7.80
N ALA A 230 -11.31 -22.20 -7.73
CA ALA A 230 -11.96 -20.93 -7.48
C ALA A 230 -11.53 -20.29 -6.14
N ALA A 231 -11.33 -21.09 -5.09
CA ALA A 231 -10.80 -20.63 -3.80
C ALA A 231 -9.33 -20.19 -3.90
N GLY A 232 -8.49 -20.92 -4.63
CA GLY A 232 -7.09 -20.54 -4.94
C GLY A 232 -7.01 -19.21 -5.68
N LEU A 233 -7.80 -19.06 -6.75
CA LEU A 233 -7.89 -17.82 -7.53
C LEU A 233 -8.34 -16.64 -6.67
N LYS A 234 -9.38 -16.80 -5.83
CA LYS A 234 -9.84 -15.74 -4.91
C LYS A 234 -8.83 -15.41 -3.80
N ALA A 235 -8.07 -16.40 -3.31
CA ALA A 235 -7.03 -16.17 -2.31
C ALA A 235 -5.87 -15.31 -2.87
N ILE A 236 -5.56 -15.43 -4.17
CA ILE A 236 -4.51 -14.65 -4.85
C ILE A 236 -5.05 -13.32 -5.40
N ARG A 237 -6.16 -13.36 -6.16
CA ARG A 237 -6.79 -12.23 -6.86
C ARG A 237 -8.30 -12.20 -6.59
N PRO A 238 -8.75 -11.67 -5.43
CA PRO A 238 -10.16 -11.69 -5.03
C PRO A 238 -11.08 -10.89 -5.97
N GLU A 239 -10.53 -9.98 -6.77
CA GLU A 239 -11.23 -9.12 -7.72
C GLU A 239 -11.67 -9.82 -9.02
N LEU A 240 -11.17 -11.02 -9.32
CA LEU A 240 -11.56 -11.78 -10.51
C LEU A 240 -13.01 -12.27 -10.42
N ASP A 241 -13.86 -11.96 -11.40
CA ASP A 241 -15.15 -12.65 -11.56
C ASP A 241 -14.91 -14.08 -12.06
N ILE A 242 -15.51 -15.06 -11.38
CA ILE A 242 -15.39 -16.49 -11.70
C ILE A 242 -16.74 -17.04 -12.14
N TYR A 243 -16.75 -17.81 -13.22
CA TYR A 243 -17.90 -18.47 -13.83
C TYR A 243 -17.62 -19.97 -13.87
N LEU A 244 -18.55 -20.81 -13.42
CA LEU A 244 -18.35 -22.27 -13.32
C LEU A 244 -19.38 -23.03 -14.15
N LEU A 245 -18.91 -23.77 -15.14
CA LEU A 245 -19.68 -24.58 -16.05
C LEU A 245 -19.61 -26.06 -15.63
N SER A 246 -20.76 -26.62 -15.24
CA SER A 246 -20.91 -28.00 -14.75
C SER A 246 -21.72 -28.85 -15.73
N ASP A 247 -21.35 -30.11 -15.93
CA ASP A 247 -22.05 -31.01 -16.87
C ASP A 247 -23.05 -31.95 -16.18
N ARG A 248 -22.99 -32.12 -14.85
CA ARG A 248 -23.67 -33.23 -14.15
C ARG A 248 -24.33 -32.92 -12.81
N ARG A 249 -24.04 -31.76 -12.17
CA ARG A 249 -24.51 -31.45 -10.80
C ARG A 249 -24.82 -29.97 -10.55
N VAL A 250 -25.19 -29.22 -11.59
CA VAL A 250 -25.30 -27.74 -11.59
C VAL A 250 -26.04 -27.18 -10.37
N GLU A 251 -27.20 -27.72 -10.03
CA GLU A 251 -28.07 -27.23 -8.95
C GLU A 251 -27.49 -27.52 -7.56
N LYS A 252 -26.81 -28.67 -7.41
CA LYS A 252 -26.11 -29.03 -6.17
C LYS A 252 -24.85 -28.18 -5.97
N LEU A 253 -24.18 -27.84 -7.07
CA LEU A 253 -22.97 -27.02 -7.09
C LEU A 253 -23.30 -25.55 -6.83
N ALA A 254 -24.39 -25.03 -7.42
CA ALA A 254 -24.93 -23.69 -7.13
C ALA A 254 -25.49 -23.56 -5.70
N GLY A 255 -25.98 -24.67 -5.12
CA GLY A 255 -26.43 -24.74 -3.73
C GLY A 255 -25.33 -25.01 -2.69
N ASP A 256 -24.07 -25.19 -3.11
CA ASP A 256 -22.94 -25.40 -2.20
C ASP A 256 -22.48 -24.06 -1.59
N PRO A 257 -22.43 -23.87 -0.26
CA PRO A 257 -21.94 -22.63 0.36
C PRO A 257 -20.52 -22.24 -0.09
N ARG A 258 -19.69 -23.21 -0.50
CA ARG A 258 -18.35 -22.99 -1.06
C ARG A 258 -18.38 -22.29 -2.41
N ALA A 259 -19.48 -22.39 -3.16
CA ALA A 259 -19.67 -21.71 -4.44
C ALA A 259 -20.06 -20.23 -4.31
N SER A 260 -20.30 -19.71 -3.10
CA SER A 260 -20.68 -18.30 -2.84
C SER A 260 -19.70 -17.25 -3.39
N MET A 261 -18.45 -17.64 -3.64
CA MET A 261 -17.40 -16.80 -4.24
C MET A 261 -17.42 -16.75 -5.79
N ILE A 262 -18.30 -17.54 -6.43
CA ILE A 262 -18.45 -17.69 -7.88
C ILE A 262 -19.63 -16.81 -8.32
N ARG A 263 -19.45 -16.02 -9.38
CA ARG A 263 -20.46 -15.04 -9.84
C ARG A 263 -21.69 -15.72 -10.44
N ARG A 264 -21.49 -16.77 -11.24
CA ARG A 264 -22.55 -17.56 -11.88
C ARG A 264 -22.08 -19.01 -12.05
N VAL A 265 -22.92 -19.94 -11.60
CA VAL A 265 -22.81 -21.36 -11.98
C VAL A 265 -23.76 -21.59 -13.16
N MET A 266 -23.31 -22.35 -14.15
CA MET A 266 -23.97 -22.55 -15.45
C MET A 266 -23.93 -24.03 -15.83
N TYR A 267 -24.87 -24.47 -16.66
CA TYR A 267 -24.83 -25.81 -17.24
C TYR A 267 -23.90 -25.79 -18.46
N GLN A 268 -22.98 -26.76 -18.57
CA GLN A 268 -21.93 -26.76 -19.59
C GLN A 268 -22.45 -26.87 -21.04
N ILE A 269 -23.72 -27.22 -21.24
CA ILE A 269 -24.39 -27.31 -22.55
C ILE A 269 -25.21 -26.03 -22.84
N GLU A 270 -25.26 -25.04 -21.94
CA GLU A 270 -25.85 -23.72 -22.21
C GLU A 270 -25.07 -22.94 -23.28
N GLU A 271 -25.73 -21.98 -23.90
CA GLU A 271 -25.19 -21.24 -25.04
C GLU A 271 -23.95 -20.43 -24.64
N PRO A 272 -22.82 -20.53 -25.37
CA PRO A 272 -21.61 -19.73 -25.09
C PRO A 272 -21.84 -18.21 -25.07
N LEU A 273 -22.91 -17.74 -25.71
CA LEU A 273 -23.37 -16.35 -25.65
C LEU A 273 -23.72 -15.90 -24.23
N GLU A 274 -24.35 -16.74 -23.41
CA GLU A 274 -24.68 -16.40 -22.02
C GLU A 274 -23.43 -16.22 -21.16
N LEU A 275 -22.38 -17.04 -21.39
CA LEU A 275 -21.09 -16.86 -20.72
C LEU A 275 -20.44 -15.54 -21.15
N HIS A 276 -20.41 -15.25 -22.45
CA HIS A 276 -19.90 -14.00 -23.00
C HIS A 276 -20.61 -12.76 -22.41
N LEU A 277 -21.94 -12.76 -22.37
CA LEU A 277 -22.74 -11.69 -21.78
C LEU A 277 -22.48 -11.53 -20.27
N SER A 278 -22.42 -12.65 -19.54
CA SER A 278 -22.14 -12.65 -18.09
C SER A 278 -20.75 -12.07 -17.77
N VAL A 279 -19.75 -12.40 -18.59
CA VAL A 279 -18.37 -11.90 -18.47
C VAL A 279 -18.31 -10.39 -18.69
N LEU A 280 -18.97 -9.87 -19.73
CA LEU A 280 -19.05 -8.43 -19.99
C LEU A 280 -19.80 -7.68 -18.87
N GLU A 281 -20.83 -8.29 -18.28
CA GLU A 281 -21.58 -7.72 -17.15
C GLU A 281 -20.73 -7.65 -15.87
N GLY A 282 -19.95 -8.69 -15.55
CA GLY A 282 -19.03 -8.67 -14.40
C GLY A 282 -17.95 -7.59 -14.51
N ILE A 283 -17.35 -7.46 -15.70
CA ILE A 283 -16.41 -6.38 -16.00
C ILE A 283 -17.10 -5.02 -15.87
N LYS A 284 -18.33 -4.85 -16.39
CA LYS A 284 -19.11 -3.61 -16.22
C LYS A 284 -19.37 -3.28 -14.74
N ALA A 285 -19.66 -4.27 -13.91
CA ALA A 285 -19.91 -4.10 -12.47
C ALA A 285 -18.66 -3.65 -11.67
N ARG A 286 -17.47 -3.67 -12.28
CA ARG A 286 -16.21 -3.06 -11.78
C ARG A 286 -15.82 -1.79 -12.55
N PHE A 287 -16.14 -1.70 -13.85
CA PHE A 287 -15.83 -0.54 -14.70
C PHE A 287 -16.77 0.67 -14.54
N ASP A 288 -18.01 0.48 -14.07
CA ASP A 288 -18.90 1.59 -13.74
C ASP A 288 -18.25 2.53 -12.70
N THR A 289 -18.39 3.84 -12.88
CA THR A 289 -18.00 4.87 -11.91
C THR A 289 -19.22 5.74 -11.59
N PRO A 290 -20.12 5.31 -10.69
CA PRO A 290 -21.47 5.88 -10.54
C PRO A 290 -21.50 7.41 -10.36
N PHE A 291 -20.51 7.97 -9.67
CA PHE A 291 -20.43 9.41 -9.47
C PHE A 291 -19.74 10.13 -10.64
N PHE A 292 -18.59 9.63 -11.11
CA PHE A 292 -17.88 10.28 -12.22
C PHE A 292 -18.64 10.21 -13.56
N ASP A 293 -19.36 9.12 -13.83
CA ASP A 293 -20.20 8.98 -15.02
C ASP A 293 -21.37 9.97 -14.98
N ASN A 294 -22.01 10.12 -13.82
CA ASN A 294 -23.05 11.15 -13.63
C ASN A 294 -22.48 12.58 -13.71
N LEU A 295 -21.27 12.83 -13.22
CA LEU A 295 -20.61 14.12 -13.31
C LEU A 295 -20.29 14.51 -14.77
N LYS A 296 -19.91 13.55 -15.63
CA LYS A 296 -19.76 13.77 -17.08
C LYS A 296 -21.10 14.13 -17.74
N LEU A 297 -22.17 13.40 -17.41
CA LEU A 297 -23.52 13.70 -17.92
C LEU A 297 -24.03 15.08 -17.45
N TYR A 298 -23.75 15.46 -16.20
CA TYR A 298 -24.03 16.81 -15.68
C TYR A 298 -23.25 17.88 -16.45
N ALA A 299 -21.95 17.67 -16.68
CA ALA A 299 -21.10 18.60 -17.42
C ALA A 299 -21.62 18.85 -18.86
N GLN A 300 -22.18 17.84 -19.52
CA GLN A 300 -22.74 17.95 -20.87
C GLN A 300 -24.09 18.69 -20.94
N ARG A 301 -24.85 18.79 -19.84
CA ARG A 301 -26.20 19.43 -19.85
C ARG A 301 -26.15 20.96 -20.08
N PRO A 302 -27.11 21.54 -20.82
CA PRO A 302 -27.20 22.99 -21.05
C PRO A 302 -27.78 23.73 -19.83
N ILE A 303 -26.98 23.90 -18.77
CA ILE A 303 -27.43 24.42 -17.48
C ILE A 303 -27.41 25.96 -17.40
N GLY A 304 -28.54 26.54 -17.00
CA GLY A 304 -28.68 27.93 -16.58
C GLY A 304 -28.19 28.13 -15.15
N THR A 305 -27.34 29.14 -14.93
CA THR A 305 -26.59 29.32 -13.68
C THR A 305 -27.10 30.52 -12.87
N PHE A 306 -27.92 30.25 -11.85
CA PHE A 306 -28.40 31.23 -10.86
C PHE A 306 -27.99 30.85 -9.42
N HIS A 307 -26.89 30.10 -9.28
CA HIS A 307 -26.36 29.62 -8.00
C HIS A 307 -25.11 30.42 -7.56
N ALA A 308 -24.70 30.29 -6.30
CA ALA A 308 -23.57 30.99 -5.67
C ALA A 308 -22.16 30.64 -6.23
N LEU A 309 -22.07 29.93 -7.35
CA LEU A 309 -20.81 29.52 -8.00
C LEU A 309 -20.61 30.32 -9.30
N PRO A 310 -20.05 31.54 -9.27
CA PRO A 310 -19.86 32.37 -10.48
C PRO A 310 -18.83 31.78 -11.46
N ILE A 311 -18.00 30.83 -11.01
CA ILE A 311 -17.02 30.08 -11.81
C ILE A 311 -17.65 28.91 -12.58
N ALA A 312 -18.84 28.45 -12.18
CA ALA A 312 -19.53 27.34 -12.84
C ALA A 312 -19.85 27.66 -14.32
N ARG A 313 -19.66 26.67 -15.18
CA ARG A 313 -19.71 26.78 -16.66
C ARG A 313 -18.68 27.76 -17.25
N GLY A 314 -17.70 28.22 -16.47
CA GLY A 314 -16.53 29.00 -16.92
C GLY A 314 -16.80 30.41 -17.42
N LYS A 315 -18.07 30.88 -17.42
CA LYS A 315 -18.48 32.12 -18.11
C LYS A 315 -17.75 33.37 -17.61
N SER A 316 -17.45 33.44 -16.31
CA SER A 316 -16.69 34.52 -15.68
C SER A 316 -15.20 34.50 -16.03
N VAL A 317 -14.62 33.30 -16.15
CA VAL A 317 -13.21 33.07 -16.47
C VAL A 317 -12.93 33.38 -17.95
N PHE A 318 -13.63 32.71 -18.87
CA PHE A 318 -13.37 32.83 -20.31
C PHE A 318 -13.81 34.16 -20.94
N ARG A 319 -14.66 34.95 -20.25
CA ARG A 319 -15.02 36.33 -20.66
C ARG A 319 -14.16 37.41 -20.01
N SER A 320 -13.36 37.07 -18.99
CA SER A 320 -12.45 38.05 -18.38
C SER A 320 -11.23 38.25 -19.28
N PRO A 321 -10.79 39.49 -19.55
CA PRO A 321 -9.53 39.74 -20.23
C PRO A 321 -8.31 39.43 -19.36
N TRP A 322 -8.49 39.23 -18.04
CA TRP A 322 -7.40 39.13 -17.06
C TRP A 322 -7.11 37.72 -16.54
N ILE A 323 -8.06 36.78 -16.63
CA ILE A 323 -7.94 35.42 -16.04
C ILE A 323 -8.34 34.29 -17.01
N ARG A 324 -8.35 34.56 -18.32
CA ARG A 324 -8.70 33.55 -19.34
C ARG A 324 -7.64 32.42 -19.43
N ASP A 325 -6.42 32.73 -19.06
CA ASP A 325 -5.29 31.81 -18.92
C ASP A 325 -5.60 30.64 -17.96
N MET A 326 -6.25 30.89 -16.82
CA MET A 326 -6.75 29.85 -15.92
C MET A 326 -7.66 28.85 -16.65
N GLY A 327 -8.54 29.37 -17.52
CA GLY A 327 -9.44 28.55 -18.33
C GLY A 327 -8.71 27.73 -19.40
N GLN A 328 -7.63 28.29 -19.96
CA GLN A 328 -6.79 27.61 -20.96
C GLN A 328 -5.88 26.55 -20.33
N PHE A 329 -5.37 26.79 -19.11
CA PHE A 329 -4.50 25.88 -18.38
C PHE A 329 -5.23 24.64 -17.86
N TYR A 330 -6.40 24.82 -17.21
CA TYR A 330 -7.18 23.69 -16.66
C TYR A 330 -8.13 23.04 -17.68
N GLY A 331 -8.42 23.72 -18.79
CA GLY A 331 -9.39 23.27 -19.79
C GLY A 331 -10.86 23.43 -19.36
N ILE A 332 -11.75 23.56 -20.35
CA ILE A 332 -13.17 23.88 -20.13
C ILE A 332 -13.91 22.87 -19.24
N ASN A 333 -13.54 21.59 -19.29
CA ASN A 333 -14.26 20.51 -18.60
C ASN A 333 -14.25 20.65 -17.06
N LEU A 334 -13.19 21.21 -16.46
CA LEU A 334 -13.14 21.50 -15.02
C LEU A 334 -14.33 22.38 -14.61
N PHE A 335 -14.59 23.43 -15.38
CA PHE A 335 -15.63 24.42 -15.13
C PHE A 335 -17.03 23.94 -15.53
N LEU A 336 -17.14 23.00 -16.49
CA LEU A 336 -18.44 22.40 -16.85
C LEU A 336 -18.94 21.42 -15.79
N ALA A 337 -18.02 20.69 -15.15
CA ALA A 337 -18.30 19.79 -14.02
C ALA A 337 -18.49 20.52 -12.68
N GLU A 338 -18.09 21.79 -12.57
CA GLU A 338 -18.17 22.57 -11.34
C GLU A 338 -19.62 22.83 -10.91
N SER A 339 -19.98 22.39 -9.70
CA SER A 339 -21.35 22.33 -9.21
C SER A 339 -21.47 22.14 -7.69
N SER A 340 -22.70 22.19 -7.18
CA SER A 340 -23.08 21.86 -5.79
C SER A 340 -24.31 20.94 -5.77
N ALA A 341 -24.44 20.12 -4.72
CA ALA A 341 -25.59 19.22 -4.54
C ALA A 341 -26.96 19.95 -4.55
N THR A 342 -26.99 21.21 -4.10
CA THR A 342 -28.17 22.10 -4.14
C THR A 342 -28.73 22.39 -5.54
N THR A 343 -27.98 22.09 -6.61
CA THR A 343 -28.48 22.26 -8.01
C THR A 343 -29.32 21.09 -8.51
N GLY A 344 -29.31 19.96 -7.79
CA GLY A 344 -30.06 18.75 -8.16
C GLY A 344 -29.37 17.90 -9.25
N GLY A 345 -29.59 16.59 -9.19
CA GLY A 345 -29.00 15.62 -10.13
C GLY A 345 -27.55 15.22 -9.84
N LEU A 346 -26.93 15.77 -8.80
CA LEU A 346 -25.72 15.27 -8.15
C LEU A 346 -26.05 14.90 -6.69
N ASP A 347 -25.35 13.92 -6.13
CA ASP A 347 -25.55 13.41 -4.77
C ASP A 347 -24.81 14.28 -3.73
N SER A 348 -25.19 14.16 -2.45
CA SER A 348 -24.58 14.89 -1.34
C SER A 348 -23.42 14.09 -0.73
N LEU A 349 -22.27 14.72 -0.47
CA LEU A 349 -21.19 14.05 0.29
C LEU A 349 -21.52 13.95 1.78
N LEU A 350 -22.34 14.87 2.31
CA LEU A 350 -22.70 14.92 3.73
C LEU A 350 -23.74 13.86 4.10
N GLU A 351 -24.65 13.56 3.18
CA GLU A 351 -25.74 12.60 3.33
C GLU A 351 -25.91 11.84 2.00
N PRO A 352 -25.00 10.92 1.68
CA PRO A 352 -24.98 10.25 0.38
C PRO A 352 -26.11 9.23 0.27
N THR A 353 -26.98 9.42 -0.72
CA THR A 353 -28.18 8.57 -0.94
C THR A 353 -28.29 8.03 -2.37
N GLY A 354 -27.39 8.41 -3.27
CA GLY A 354 -27.41 8.03 -4.68
C GLY A 354 -26.03 7.65 -5.21
N THR A 355 -25.47 8.46 -6.11
CA THR A 355 -24.26 8.11 -6.86
C THR A 355 -22.98 8.11 -6.02
N ILE A 356 -22.88 8.91 -4.95
CA ILE A 356 -21.78 8.83 -3.99
C ILE A 356 -21.96 7.59 -3.10
N LYS A 357 -23.18 7.30 -2.65
CA LYS A 357 -23.47 6.10 -1.85
C LYS A 357 -23.10 4.81 -2.60
N ARG A 358 -23.53 4.67 -3.85
CA ARG A 358 -23.16 3.52 -4.71
C ARG A 358 -21.66 3.45 -4.98
N ALA A 359 -20.97 4.58 -5.14
CA ALA A 359 -19.51 4.61 -5.30
C ALA A 359 -18.77 4.19 -4.01
N GLN A 360 -19.30 4.55 -2.83
CA GLN A 360 -18.81 4.11 -1.52
C GLN A 360 -19.03 2.60 -1.31
N GLU A 361 -20.19 2.06 -1.67
CA GLU A 361 -20.50 0.62 -1.61
C GLU A 361 -19.59 -0.20 -2.55
N MET A 362 -19.35 0.30 -3.77
CA MET A 362 -18.38 -0.31 -4.70
C MET A 362 -16.94 -0.23 -4.17
N ALA A 363 -16.57 0.83 -3.43
CA ALA A 363 -15.29 0.89 -2.73
C ALA A 363 -15.20 -0.09 -1.56
N ALA A 364 -16.27 -0.23 -0.75
CA ALA A 364 -16.32 -1.19 0.35
C ALA A 364 -16.07 -2.63 -0.14
N ARG A 365 -16.77 -3.05 -1.20
CA ARG A 365 -16.52 -4.30 -1.94
C ARG A 365 -15.05 -4.44 -2.37
N ALA A 366 -14.50 -3.44 -3.05
CA ALA A 366 -13.14 -3.49 -3.60
C ALA A 366 -12.06 -3.69 -2.51
N PHE A 367 -12.18 -2.98 -1.39
CA PHE A 367 -11.22 -3.06 -0.29
C PHE A 367 -11.47 -4.23 0.69
N GLY A 368 -12.66 -4.85 0.67
CA GLY A 368 -13.05 -5.85 1.67
C GLY A 368 -13.49 -5.24 3.01
N ALA A 369 -14.04 -4.03 2.96
CA ALA A 369 -14.66 -3.34 4.10
C ALA A 369 -16.19 -3.48 4.02
N ASP A 370 -16.88 -3.29 5.15
CA ASP A 370 -18.35 -3.31 5.21
C ASP A 370 -18.91 -1.94 4.79
N HIS A 371 -18.23 -0.86 5.19
CA HIS A 371 -18.55 0.52 4.84
C HIS A 371 -17.29 1.32 4.46
N VAL A 372 -17.45 2.29 3.56
CA VAL A 372 -16.40 3.25 3.17
C VAL A 372 -16.96 4.66 3.14
N PHE A 373 -16.23 5.61 3.75
CA PHE A 373 -16.53 7.04 3.66
C PHE A 373 -15.48 7.75 2.79
N PHE A 374 -15.95 8.51 1.80
CA PHE A 374 -15.09 9.35 0.96
C PHE A 374 -14.77 10.67 1.68
N VAL A 375 -13.50 11.04 1.72
CA VAL A 375 -13.00 12.20 2.47
C VAL A 375 -12.20 13.12 1.54
N THR A 376 -12.62 14.38 1.46
CA THR A 376 -12.10 15.39 0.53
C THR A 376 -11.08 16.35 1.15
N ASN A 377 -10.60 16.08 2.38
CA ASN A 377 -9.57 16.88 3.06
C ASN A 377 -8.38 16.03 3.59
N GLY A 378 -8.11 14.90 2.93
CA GLY A 378 -6.99 14.01 3.21
C GLY A 378 -7.18 13.14 4.46
N THR A 379 -6.25 12.20 4.66
CA THR A 379 -6.26 11.29 5.82
C THR A 379 -6.08 12.03 7.14
N SER A 380 -5.47 13.23 7.08
CA SER A 380 -5.49 14.23 8.15
C SER A 380 -6.88 14.50 8.74
N THR A 381 -7.94 14.38 7.94
CA THR A 381 -9.34 14.46 8.37
C THR A 381 -9.90 13.07 8.68
N SER A 382 -9.64 12.05 7.85
CA SER A 382 -10.10 10.67 8.09
C SER A 382 -9.79 10.16 9.51
N ASN A 383 -8.57 10.38 10.02
CA ASN A 383 -8.21 9.95 11.37
C ASN A 383 -9.00 10.70 12.45
N LYS A 384 -9.24 12.00 12.25
CA LYS A 384 -10.06 12.79 13.18
C LYS A 384 -11.52 12.34 13.16
N MET A 385 -12.06 11.96 11.99
CA MET A 385 -13.43 11.43 11.90
C MET A 385 -13.58 10.15 12.72
N VAL A 386 -12.64 9.20 12.57
CA VAL A 386 -12.65 7.95 13.34
C VAL A 386 -12.49 8.22 14.85
N LEU A 387 -11.53 9.07 15.24
CA LEU A 387 -11.28 9.42 16.64
C LEU A 387 -12.43 10.23 17.28
N GLN A 388 -13.11 11.10 16.53
CA GLN A 388 -14.28 11.83 17.00
C GLN A 388 -15.50 10.90 17.15
N ALA A 389 -15.72 9.99 16.19
CA ALA A 389 -16.87 9.12 16.21
C ALA A 389 -16.80 8.07 17.35
N LEU A 390 -15.60 7.57 17.66
CA LEU A 390 -15.43 6.39 18.52
C LEU A 390 -14.92 6.66 19.94
N ILE A 391 -14.43 7.87 20.24
CA ILE A 391 -13.72 8.16 21.50
C ILE A 391 -14.35 9.36 22.23
N ALA A 392 -14.61 9.20 23.52
CA ALA A 392 -15.17 10.23 24.39
C ALA A 392 -14.11 10.92 25.28
N PRO A 393 -14.43 12.07 25.92
CA PRO A 393 -13.51 12.71 26.86
C PRO A 393 -13.18 11.78 28.05
N GLY A 394 -11.89 11.56 28.30
CA GLY A 394 -11.40 10.70 29.40
C GLY A 394 -11.15 9.24 29.03
N ASP A 395 -11.55 8.79 27.84
CA ASP A 395 -11.15 7.49 27.29
C ASP A 395 -9.63 7.43 27.06
N ILE A 396 -9.06 6.22 27.11
CA ILE A 396 -7.63 5.97 26.87
C ILE A 396 -7.46 5.40 25.45
N VAL A 397 -6.51 5.96 24.71
CA VAL A 397 -6.08 5.48 23.39
C VAL A 397 -4.60 5.12 23.46
N ILE A 398 -4.28 3.86 23.15
CA ILE A 398 -2.89 3.38 23.04
C ILE A 398 -2.40 3.77 21.65
N LEU A 399 -1.46 4.72 21.58
CA LEU A 399 -1.08 5.43 20.36
C LEU A 399 0.40 5.25 20.03
N ASP A 400 0.69 4.87 18.78
CA ASP A 400 2.03 4.89 18.19
C ASP A 400 2.70 6.27 18.34
N ARG A 401 3.87 6.33 19.01
CA ARG A 401 4.58 7.60 19.20
C ARG A 401 5.08 8.22 17.89
N ASN A 402 5.28 7.42 16.84
CA ASN A 402 5.71 7.82 15.49
C ASN A 402 4.51 8.16 14.57
N CYS A 403 3.30 8.29 15.12
CA CYS A 403 2.10 8.54 14.33
C CYS A 403 2.05 9.95 13.71
N HIS A 404 1.18 10.13 12.71
CA HIS A 404 0.99 11.43 12.07
C HIS A 404 0.22 12.43 12.97
N LYS A 405 0.59 13.72 12.90
CA LYS A 405 0.06 14.80 13.75
C LYS A 405 -1.47 14.90 13.82
N SER A 406 -2.21 14.39 12.83
CA SER A 406 -3.68 14.34 12.84
C SER A 406 -4.28 13.55 14.00
N HIS A 407 -3.62 12.48 14.46
CA HIS A 407 -4.10 11.65 15.56
C HIS A 407 -4.13 12.43 16.87
N HIS A 408 -3.01 13.04 17.25
CA HIS A 408 -2.95 13.89 18.45
C HIS A 408 -3.96 15.07 18.39
N TYR A 409 -4.19 15.67 17.21
CA TYR A 409 -5.27 16.66 17.05
C TYR A 409 -6.67 16.04 17.22
N GLY A 410 -6.89 14.81 16.77
CA GLY A 410 -8.10 14.03 17.05
C GLY A 410 -8.29 13.81 18.55
N LEU A 411 -7.24 13.43 19.29
CA LEU A 411 -7.31 13.24 20.75
C LEU A 411 -7.50 14.56 21.52
N VAL A 412 -6.95 15.69 21.04
CA VAL A 412 -7.29 17.03 21.57
C VAL A 412 -8.76 17.37 21.33
N LEU A 413 -9.31 17.02 20.18
CA LEU A 413 -10.71 17.29 19.82
C LEU A 413 -11.70 16.36 20.53
N SER A 414 -11.41 15.08 20.71
CA SER A 414 -12.25 14.14 21.48
C SER A 414 -12.10 14.29 23.00
N GLY A 415 -10.88 14.57 23.48
CA GLY A 415 -10.55 14.69 24.90
C GLY A 415 -9.98 13.42 25.53
N ALA A 416 -9.54 12.48 24.70
CA ALA A 416 -8.91 11.25 25.13
C ALA A 416 -7.54 11.48 25.79
N GLN A 417 -7.11 10.50 26.58
CA GLN A 417 -5.79 10.43 27.19
C GLN A 417 -4.89 9.53 26.32
N PRO A 418 -3.96 10.08 25.50
CA PRO A 418 -2.96 9.27 24.81
C PRO A 418 -2.04 8.54 25.78
N PHE A 419 -2.09 7.21 25.76
CA PHE A 419 -1.04 6.34 26.25
C PHE A 419 -0.08 6.09 25.07
N TYR A 420 1.09 6.73 25.07
CA TYR A 420 2.06 6.51 24.00
C TYR A 420 2.80 5.18 24.15
N VAL A 421 2.98 4.48 23.04
CA VAL A 421 3.81 3.27 22.93
C VAL A 421 4.95 3.54 21.94
N GLU A 422 6.18 3.20 22.35
CA GLU A 422 7.39 3.55 21.63
C GLU A 422 7.74 2.55 20.52
N ALA A 423 8.21 3.07 19.39
CA ALA A 423 8.83 2.30 18.33
C ALA A 423 10.30 1.96 18.65
N PHE A 424 10.83 0.86 18.10
CA PHE A 424 12.25 0.53 18.30
C PHE A 424 13.17 1.57 17.63
N PRO A 425 14.28 1.99 18.28
CA PRO A 425 15.20 2.98 17.73
C PRO A 425 16.10 2.37 16.64
N MET A 426 16.41 3.17 15.62
CA MET A 426 17.36 2.86 14.55
C MET A 426 18.43 3.96 14.50
N THR A 427 19.27 4.00 15.55
CA THR A 427 20.20 5.11 15.83
C THR A 427 21.15 5.41 14.67
N GLU A 428 21.69 4.37 14.01
CA GLU A 428 22.58 4.49 12.84
C GLU A 428 21.96 5.36 11.73
N PHE A 429 20.66 5.23 11.47
CA PHE A 429 19.96 5.99 10.42
C PHE A 429 19.23 7.22 10.97
N SER A 430 19.30 7.48 12.28
CA SER A 430 18.53 8.51 12.99
C SER A 430 17.02 8.38 12.76
N MET A 431 16.51 7.13 12.76
CA MET A 431 15.13 6.77 12.45
C MET A 431 14.47 5.99 13.61
N TYR A 432 13.14 5.92 13.61
CA TYR A 432 12.38 5.02 14.48
C TYR A 432 11.67 3.99 13.60
N GLY A 433 11.66 2.74 14.04
CA GLY A 433 10.99 1.63 13.35
C GLY A 433 9.50 1.56 13.67
N ALA A 434 9.05 0.36 14.07
CA ALA A 434 7.67 0.08 14.46
C ALA A 434 7.55 -0.22 15.98
N VAL A 435 6.32 -0.15 16.51
CA VAL A 435 5.99 -0.40 17.92
C VAL A 435 5.93 -1.91 18.19
N PRO A 436 6.81 -2.48 19.06
CA PRO A 436 6.79 -3.89 19.40
C PRO A 436 5.46 -4.32 20.05
N LEU A 437 4.93 -5.48 19.67
CA LEU A 437 3.68 -6.03 20.21
C LEU A 437 3.78 -6.28 21.72
N ARG A 438 4.97 -6.61 22.23
CA ARG A 438 5.24 -6.68 23.69
C ARG A 438 4.87 -5.37 24.41
N THR A 439 5.18 -4.22 23.81
CA THR A 439 4.91 -2.89 24.40
C THR A 439 3.41 -2.62 24.46
N ILE A 440 2.66 -2.99 23.42
CA ILE A 440 1.19 -2.84 23.36
C ILE A 440 0.51 -3.78 24.37
N LYS A 441 0.93 -5.05 24.44
CA LYS A 441 0.45 -6.01 25.44
C LYS A 441 0.75 -5.53 26.86
N LYS A 442 1.94 -4.97 27.12
CA LYS A 442 2.28 -4.41 28.43
C LYS A 442 1.36 -3.25 28.80
N ALA A 443 1.11 -2.32 27.88
CA ALA A 443 0.19 -1.20 28.11
C ALA A 443 -1.23 -1.67 28.52
N LEU A 444 -1.76 -2.69 27.84
CA LEU A 444 -3.05 -3.30 28.19
C LEU A 444 -3.02 -4.00 29.56
N LEU A 445 -1.96 -4.75 29.88
CA LEU A 445 -1.82 -5.48 31.15
C LEU A 445 -1.55 -4.55 32.35
N ASP A 446 -0.81 -3.46 32.17
CA ASP A 446 -0.58 -2.43 33.20
C ASP A 446 -1.92 -1.77 33.57
N LEU A 447 -2.70 -1.34 32.57
CA LEU A 447 -4.03 -0.77 32.76
C LEU A 447 -5.04 -1.79 33.30
N GLN A 448 -4.86 -3.08 33.04
CA GLN A 448 -5.65 -4.14 33.66
C GLN A 448 -5.31 -4.32 35.14
N ALA A 449 -4.03 -4.25 35.51
CA ALA A 449 -3.58 -4.36 36.91
C ALA A 449 -4.07 -3.19 37.78
N GLU A 450 -4.19 -1.99 37.20
CA GLU A 450 -4.81 -0.83 37.86
C GLU A 450 -6.36 -0.82 37.79
N GLY A 451 -6.99 -1.80 37.13
CA GLY A 451 -8.46 -1.88 37.00
C GLY A 451 -9.08 -0.85 36.06
N ARG A 452 -8.33 -0.35 35.07
CA ARG A 452 -8.67 0.77 34.16
C ARG A 452 -8.75 0.34 32.68
N LEU A 453 -8.75 -0.96 32.39
CA LEU A 453 -8.85 -1.55 31.05
C LEU A 453 -10.18 -1.26 30.34
N ASP A 454 -11.23 -0.93 31.09
CA ASP A 454 -12.54 -0.50 30.59
C ASP A 454 -12.46 0.88 29.89
N ARG A 455 -11.56 1.76 30.35
CA ARG A 455 -11.30 3.09 29.77
C ARG A 455 -10.53 3.02 28.46
N VAL A 456 -9.76 1.95 28.23
CA VAL A 456 -9.11 1.74 26.93
C VAL A 456 -10.19 1.49 25.89
N LYS A 457 -10.21 2.27 24.81
CA LYS A 457 -11.12 2.05 23.68
C LYS A 457 -10.41 1.58 22.43
N MET A 458 -9.21 2.09 22.18
CA MET A 458 -8.55 1.95 20.88
C MET A 458 -7.04 1.73 20.99
N VAL A 459 -6.51 0.90 20.10
CA VAL A 459 -5.10 0.87 19.67
C VAL A 459 -5.02 1.56 18.30
N ASP A 460 -4.15 2.56 18.17
CA ASP A 460 -4.00 3.45 17.01
C ASP A 460 -2.55 3.43 16.52
N LEU A 461 -2.32 2.87 15.31
CA LEU A 461 -0.99 2.49 14.80
C LEU A 461 -0.81 2.85 13.31
N THR A 462 0.41 3.19 12.91
CA THR A 462 0.75 3.52 11.51
C THR A 462 1.23 2.30 10.72
N ASN A 463 0.52 1.83 9.68
CA ASN A 463 0.88 0.61 8.95
C ASN A 463 0.81 0.76 7.40
N CYS A 464 1.90 0.62 6.64
CA CYS A 464 3.29 0.59 7.08
C CYS A 464 3.73 1.93 7.69
N THR A 465 4.78 1.89 8.51
CA THR A 465 5.53 3.09 8.91
C THR A 465 6.10 3.80 7.66
N PHE A 466 6.46 5.09 7.78
CA PHE A 466 6.95 5.90 6.65
C PHE A 466 8.09 5.20 5.87
N ASP A 467 9.01 4.56 6.59
CA ASP A 467 10.22 3.91 6.04
C ASP A 467 10.00 2.43 5.65
N GLY A 468 8.77 1.93 5.75
CA GLY A 468 8.36 0.65 5.19
C GLY A 468 8.27 -0.53 6.16
N HIS A 469 8.38 -0.35 7.47
CA HIS A 469 8.06 -1.42 8.41
C HIS A 469 6.56 -1.73 8.36
N ILE A 470 6.22 -2.97 8.01
CA ILE A 470 4.86 -3.52 7.92
C ILE A 470 4.59 -4.37 9.17
N TYR A 471 3.52 -4.08 9.90
CA TYR A 471 3.11 -4.83 11.10
C TYR A 471 2.52 -6.20 10.75
N ASN A 472 2.68 -7.18 11.63
CA ASN A 472 1.81 -8.37 11.63
C ASN A 472 0.42 -7.99 12.17
N THR A 473 -0.37 -7.26 11.37
CA THR A 473 -1.67 -6.70 11.74
C THR A 473 -2.59 -7.76 12.36
N ARG A 474 -2.63 -8.97 11.77
CA ARG A 474 -3.35 -10.14 12.30
C ARG A 474 -2.90 -10.49 13.71
N ARG A 475 -1.60 -10.76 13.93
CA ARG A 475 -1.07 -11.14 15.24
C ARG A 475 -1.25 -10.03 16.28
N VAL A 476 -1.10 -8.76 15.90
CA VAL A 476 -1.34 -7.61 16.80
C VAL A 476 -2.80 -7.58 17.27
N MET A 477 -3.76 -7.77 16.36
CA MET A 477 -5.18 -7.81 16.71
C MET A 477 -5.54 -9.06 17.54
N GLU A 478 -5.09 -10.25 17.14
CA GLU A 478 -5.28 -11.51 17.90
C GLU A 478 -4.79 -11.39 19.35
N GLU A 479 -3.55 -10.96 19.57
CA GLU A 479 -2.96 -10.93 20.91
C GLU A 479 -3.53 -9.82 21.80
N CYS A 480 -3.99 -8.71 21.23
CA CYS A 480 -4.63 -7.64 21.99
C CYS A 480 -6.10 -7.98 22.33
N LEU A 481 -6.83 -8.61 21.41
CA LEU A 481 -8.20 -9.11 21.65
C LEU A 481 -8.23 -10.20 22.74
N ALA A 482 -7.13 -10.96 22.90
CA ALA A 482 -6.99 -11.94 23.97
C ALA A 482 -6.88 -11.32 25.38
N ILE A 483 -6.50 -10.04 25.47
CA ILE A 483 -6.48 -9.27 26.73
C ILE A 483 -7.78 -8.46 26.89
N LYS A 484 -8.29 -7.88 25.80
CA LYS A 484 -9.53 -7.09 25.77
C LYS A 484 -10.37 -7.41 24.52
N PRO A 485 -11.41 -8.27 24.62
CA PRO A 485 -12.17 -8.74 23.45
C PRO A 485 -13.01 -7.69 22.71
N ASP A 486 -13.23 -6.49 23.29
CA ASP A 486 -14.01 -5.39 22.73
C ASP A 486 -13.16 -4.20 22.20
N LEU A 487 -11.84 -4.38 22.12
CA LEU A 487 -10.88 -3.35 21.70
C LEU A 487 -11.04 -2.95 20.22
N ILE A 488 -11.03 -1.64 19.97
CA ILE A 488 -11.03 -1.06 18.61
C ILE A 488 -9.60 -0.95 18.08
N PHE A 489 -9.41 -1.20 16.79
CA PHE A 489 -8.14 -0.94 16.09
C PHE A 489 -8.32 0.13 15.03
N LEU A 490 -7.49 1.18 15.09
CA LEU A 490 -7.30 2.14 14.00
C LEU A 490 -5.91 1.90 13.39
N TRP A 491 -5.89 1.59 12.11
CA TRP A 491 -4.68 1.49 11.31
C TRP A 491 -4.62 2.66 10.32
N ASP A 492 -3.69 3.60 10.53
CA ASP A 492 -3.37 4.63 9.53
C ASP A 492 -2.53 3.98 8.44
N GLU A 493 -3.20 3.58 7.35
CA GLU A 493 -2.59 2.99 6.16
C GLU A 493 -2.39 4.03 5.04
N ALA A 494 -2.20 5.30 5.41
CA ALA A 494 -2.03 6.37 4.42
C ALA A 494 -0.87 6.15 3.44
N TRP A 495 0.15 5.38 3.81
CA TRP A 495 1.27 5.04 2.94
C TRP A 495 1.12 3.67 2.24
N PHE A 496 0.11 2.89 2.61
CA PHE A 496 0.04 1.45 2.33
C PHE A 496 -1.28 1.02 1.69
N GLY A 497 -2.24 1.92 1.45
CA GLY A 497 -3.55 1.59 0.85
C GLY A 497 -3.53 0.82 -0.48
N PHE A 498 -2.40 0.74 -1.19
CA PHE A 498 -2.24 -0.13 -2.38
C PHE A 498 -2.06 -1.62 -2.03
N ALA A 499 -1.69 -1.96 -0.80
CA ALA A 499 -1.33 -3.31 -0.36
C ALA A 499 -2.44 -4.35 -0.57
N ARG A 500 -3.72 -3.94 -0.54
CA ARG A 500 -4.89 -4.79 -0.79
C ARG A 500 -4.79 -5.63 -2.07
N TRP A 501 -4.15 -5.10 -3.11
CA TRP A 501 -4.06 -5.73 -4.44
C TRP A 501 -2.82 -6.59 -4.65
N SER A 502 -1.90 -6.66 -3.68
CA SER A 502 -0.86 -7.69 -3.65
C SER A 502 -1.27 -8.84 -2.72
N PRO A 503 -1.23 -10.10 -3.15
CA PRO A 503 -1.50 -11.25 -2.27
C PRO A 503 -0.53 -11.40 -1.08
N PHE A 504 0.61 -10.69 -1.08
CA PHE A 504 1.59 -10.74 0.03
C PHE A 504 1.37 -9.62 1.02
N LEU A 505 1.06 -8.43 0.52
CA LEU A 505 0.82 -7.26 1.37
C LEU A 505 -0.60 -7.27 1.95
N ARG A 506 -1.59 -7.86 1.26
CA ARG A 506 -2.99 -7.95 1.71
C ARG A 506 -3.17 -8.60 3.10
N PRO A 507 -2.58 -9.77 3.42
CA PRO A 507 -2.68 -10.36 4.78
C PRO A 507 -2.07 -9.47 5.88
N ARG A 508 -1.28 -8.46 5.51
CA ARG A 508 -0.64 -7.47 6.39
C ARG A 508 -1.32 -6.10 6.36
N THR A 509 -2.49 -5.94 5.72
CA THR A 509 -3.35 -4.77 5.93
C THR A 509 -4.34 -5.02 7.07
N ALA A 510 -4.95 -3.95 7.56
CA ALA A 510 -6.05 -4.01 8.51
C ALA A 510 -7.25 -4.83 7.99
N MET A 511 -7.78 -4.50 6.80
CA MET A 511 -8.95 -5.20 6.24
C MET A 511 -8.65 -6.66 5.84
N GLY A 512 -7.42 -6.96 5.42
CA GLY A 512 -7.01 -8.34 5.15
C GLY A 512 -6.96 -9.18 6.42
N ALA A 513 -6.22 -8.70 7.43
CA ALA A 513 -6.13 -9.36 8.72
C ALA A 513 -7.47 -9.48 9.46
N ALA A 514 -8.39 -8.53 9.30
CA ALA A 514 -9.72 -8.60 9.89
C ALA A 514 -10.56 -9.73 9.26
N ALA A 515 -10.57 -9.86 7.93
CA ALA A 515 -11.23 -10.99 7.25
C ALA A 515 -10.60 -12.34 7.64
N ASP A 516 -9.28 -12.38 7.80
CA ASP A 516 -8.49 -13.54 8.25
C ASP A 516 -8.86 -14.01 9.68
N ILE A 517 -9.13 -13.06 10.59
CA ILE A 517 -9.57 -13.32 11.96
C ILE A 517 -11.03 -13.77 11.98
N GLU A 518 -11.90 -13.14 11.19
CA GLU A 518 -13.32 -13.49 11.11
C GLU A 518 -13.51 -14.92 10.57
N ALA A 519 -12.80 -15.28 9.49
CA ALA A 519 -12.77 -16.65 8.97
C ALA A 519 -12.26 -17.65 10.02
N TRP A 520 -11.25 -17.28 10.81
CA TRP A 520 -10.77 -18.11 11.92
C TRP A 520 -11.78 -18.23 13.07
N THR A 521 -12.52 -17.18 13.43
CA THR A 521 -13.56 -17.29 14.48
C THR A 521 -14.74 -18.21 14.09
N GLN A 522 -14.90 -18.49 12.80
CA GLN A 522 -15.90 -19.43 12.27
C GLN A 522 -15.37 -20.88 12.18
N ASP A 523 -14.07 -21.10 12.36
CA ASP A 523 -13.45 -22.43 12.39
C ASP A 523 -13.70 -23.15 13.74
N PRO A 524 -14.31 -24.34 13.76
CA PRO A 524 -14.47 -25.13 14.99
C PRO A 524 -13.16 -25.37 15.76
N ASP A 525 -12.01 -25.44 15.08
CA ASP A 525 -10.71 -25.63 15.74
C ASP A 525 -10.20 -24.37 16.48
N ALA A 526 -10.75 -23.19 16.22
CA ALA A 526 -10.40 -21.96 16.96
C ALA A 526 -10.74 -22.08 18.46
N VAL A 527 -11.88 -22.68 18.78
CA VAL A 527 -12.28 -22.97 20.18
C VAL A 527 -11.29 -23.98 20.80
N THR A 528 -10.92 -25.02 20.07
CA THR A 528 -9.93 -26.02 20.50
C THR A 528 -8.56 -25.40 20.76
N GLN A 529 -8.11 -24.46 19.93
CA GLN A 529 -6.87 -23.71 20.09
C GLN A 529 -6.87 -22.85 21.37
N TYR A 530 -7.95 -22.09 21.60
CA TYR A 530 -8.13 -21.28 22.80
C TYR A 530 -8.16 -22.13 24.09
N GLU A 531 -9.00 -23.17 24.13
CA GLU A 531 -9.15 -24.04 25.30
C GLU A 531 -7.88 -24.85 25.61
N ARG A 532 -7.03 -25.11 24.61
CA ARG A 532 -5.68 -25.63 24.82
C ARG A 532 -4.78 -24.59 25.50
N GLN A 533 -4.70 -23.38 24.94
CA GLN A 533 -3.85 -22.33 25.52
C GLN A 533 -4.29 -21.94 26.95
N ARG A 534 -5.58 -21.91 27.26
CA ARG A 534 -6.07 -21.68 28.63
C ARG A 534 -5.55 -22.70 29.64
N LYS A 535 -5.39 -23.98 29.24
CA LYS A 535 -4.81 -25.04 30.08
C LYS A 535 -3.30 -24.88 30.25
N GLU A 536 -2.60 -24.47 29.18
CA GLU A 536 -1.15 -24.22 29.18
C GLU A 536 -0.76 -22.96 29.98
N LEU A 537 -1.59 -21.90 29.91
CA LEU A 537 -1.42 -20.68 30.71
C LEU A 537 -1.72 -20.93 32.20
N GLY A 538 -2.77 -21.68 32.50
CA GLY A 538 -3.29 -21.89 33.86
C GLY A 538 -4.32 -20.83 34.27
N ALA A 539 -4.82 -20.92 35.50
CA ALA A 539 -5.85 -20.00 35.99
C ALA A 539 -5.36 -18.54 36.08
N ASN A 540 -4.23 -18.33 36.76
CA ASN A 540 -3.61 -17.03 37.03
C ASN A 540 -2.18 -17.00 36.46
N PRO A 541 -1.98 -16.82 35.14
CA PRO A 541 -0.65 -16.65 34.56
C PRO A 541 -0.01 -15.32 35.01
N SER A 542 1.33 -15.30 35.15
CA SER A 542 2.06 -14.06 35.42
C SER A 542 2.09 -13.13 34.21
N ILE A 543 2.31 -11.82 34.45
CA ILE A 543 2.41 -10.81 33.39
C ILE A 543 3.51 -11.18 32.39
N ASP A 544 4.70 -11.60 32.84
CA ASP A 544 5.78 -12.02 31.93
C ASP A 544 5.36 -13.21 31.06
N LYS A 545 4.71 -14.23 31.63
CA LYS A 545 4.19 -15.38 30.86
C LYS A 545 3.16 -14.94 29.81
N LEU A 546 2.29 -13.95 30.13
CA LEU A 546 1.36 -13.38 29.16
C LEU A 546 2.06 -12.55 28.08
N LEU A 547 3.12 -11.81 28.41
CA LEU A 547 3.92 -11.04 27.45
C LEU A 547 4.68 -11.94 26.49
N ASP A 548 5.30 -13.01 26.99
CA ASP A 548 6.14 -13.96 26.24
C ASP A 548 5.32 -14.95 25.38
N THR A 549 4.09 -15.28 25.77
CA THR A 549 3.22 -16.19 25.01
C THR A 549 2.53 -15.46 23.85
N ARG A 550 2.51 -16.02 22.63
CA ARG A 550 1.60 -15.57 21.56
C ARG A 550 0.17 -15.88 21.99
N LEU A 551 -0.59 -14.87 22.41
CA LEU A 551 -1.94 -15.06 22.93
C LEU A 551 -2.94 -15.40 21.81
N VAL A 552 -3.93 -16.24 22.13
CA VAL A 552 -5.07 -16.58 21.27
C VAL A 552 -6.34 -16.04 21.94
N PRO A 553 -7.17 -15.24 21.24
CA PRO A 553 -8.39 -14.69 21.83
C PRO A 553 -9.48 -15.76 21.98
N ASP A 554 -10.49 -15.50 22.81
CA ASP A 554 -11.67 -16.38 22.87
C ASP A 554 -12.60 -16.07 21.69
N PRO A 555 -12.75 -16.98 20.69
CA PRO A 555 -13.57 -16.70 19.51
C PRO A 555 -15.05 -16.51 19.84
N ARG A 556 -15.50 -16.89 21.05
CA ARG A 556 -16.88 -16.69 21.53
C ARG A 556 -17.12 -15.30 22.11
N ALA A 557 -16.05 -14.55 22.41
CA ALA A 557 -16.12 -13.24 23.08
C ALA A 557 -15.59 -12.07 22.23
N VAL A 558 -14.80 -12.33 21.19
CA VAL A 558 -14.27 -11.31 20.28
C VAL A 558 -15.38 -10.46 19.67
N ARG A 559 -15.20 -9.14 19.73
CA ARG A 559 -15.94 -8.15 18.94
C ARG A 559 -14.93 -7.50 18.01
N LEU A 560 -14.92 -7.90 16.73
CA LEU A 560 -13.93 -7.42 15.77
C LEU A 560 -14.33 -6.02 15.28
N ARG A 561 -13.55 -5.00 15.68
CA ARG A 561 -13.83 -3.58 15.43
C ARG A 561 -12.60 -2.90 14.81
N VAL A 562 -12.53 -2.88 13.48
CA VAL A 562 -11.33 -2.49 12.73
C VAL A 562 -11.61 -1.34 11.76
N TYR A 563 -10.78 -0.32 11.85
CA TYR A 563 -10.84 0.90 11.04
C TYR A 563 -9.52 1.10 10.31
N GLN A 564 -9.59 1.47 9.04
CA GLN A 564 -8.44 1.77 8.21
C GLN A 564 -8.61 3.13 7.53
N THR A 565 -7.55 3.93 7.47
CA THR A 565 -7.58 5.22 6.76
C THR A 565 -6.53 5.27 5.64
N ASN A 566 -6.98 5.57 4.42
CA ASN A 566 -6.16 5.52 3.21
C ASN A 566 -6.02 6.92 2.59
N SER A 567 -4.79 7.42 2.41
CA SER A 567 -4.52 8.55 1.52
C SER A 567 -4.47 8.02 0.10
N THR A 568 -5.63 7.95 -0.54
CA THR A 568 -5.78 7.51 -1.93
C THR A 568 -4.78 8.25 -2.83
N HIS A 569 -4.67 9.57 -2.68
CA HIS A 569 -3.72 10.42 -3.43
C HIS A 569 -2.21 10.24 -3.14
N LYS A 570 -1.80 9.33 -2.26
CA LYS A 570 -0.38 8.96 -2.01
C LYS A 570 0.01 7.59 -2.59
N SER A 571 -0.99 6.76 -2.87
CA SER A 571 -0.84 5.31 -3.12
C SER A 571 -1.60 4.82 -4.35
N MET A 572 -2.52 5.62 -4.87
CA MET A 572 -3.43 5.33 -5.98
C MET A 572 -3.69 6.62 -6.78
N SER A 573 -4.33 6.51 -7.94
CA SER A 573 -4.59 7.62 -8.88
C SER A 573 -5.76 8.53 -8.47
N ALA A 574 -5.67 9.19 -7.32
CA ALA A 574 -6.63 10.21 -6.88
C ALA A 574 -5.98 11.59 -6.72
N ILE A 575 -6.78 12.66 -6.87
CA ILE A 575 -6.30 14.03 -6.71
C ILE A 575 -5.96 14.29 -5.23
N ARG A 576 -4.92 15.11 -4.97
CA ARG A 576 -4.48 15.50 -3.62
C ARG A 576 -5.65 15.92 -2.72
N GLN A 577 -5.61 15.53 -1.45
CA GLN A 577 -6.73 15.54 -0.48
C GLN A 577 -7.77 14.41 -0.65
N GLY A 578 -7.77 13.63 -1.73
CA GLY A 578 -8.57 12.41 -1.83
C GLY A 578 -8.14 11.36 -0.79
N SER A 579 -9.06 10.96 0.08
CA SER A 579 -8.85 10.00 1.16
C SER A 579 -10.10 9.13 1.38
N MET A 580 -9.93 7.98 2.02
CA MET A 580 -11.02 7.07 2.38
C MET A 580 -10.89 6.63 3.84
N VAL A 581 -12.02 6.51 4.55
CA VAL A 581 -12.14 5.70 5.78
C VAL A 581 -12.77 4.38 5.38
N LEU A 582 -12.19 3.26 5.81
CA LEU A 582 -12.66 1.90 5.61
C LEU A 582 -13.06 1.34 6.99
N VAL A 583 -14.20 0.65 7.06
CA VAL A 583 -14.77 0.12 8.31
C VAL A 583 -15.07 -1.37 8.17
N ARG A 584 -14.63 -2.16 9.14
CA ARG A 584 -15.11 -3.53 9.38
C ARG A 584 -15.38 -3.68 10.88
N ASP A 585 -16.62 -3.46 11.30
CA ASP A 585 -17.00 -3.36 12.72
C ASP A 585 -18.36 -4.01 12.99
N VAL A 586 -18.36 -5.11 13.75
CA VAL A 586 -19.57 -5.86 14.16
C VAL A 586 -20.57 -5.03 14.99
N ASP A 587 -20.12 -3.90 15.56
CA ASP A 587 -20.93 -2.94 16.31
C ASP A 587 -21.20 -1.64 15.54
N PHE A 588 -20.93 -1.56 14.22
CA PHE A 588 -21.06 -0.30 13.46
C PHE A 588 -22.45 0.36 13.59
N HIS A 589 -23.51 -0.45 13.64
CA HIS A 589 -24.90 -0.01 13.87
C HIS A 589 -25.14 0.78 15.17
N LYS A 590 -24.19 0.78 16.12
CA LYS A 590 -24.22 1.58 17.36
C LYS A 590 -23.50 2.92 17.23
N VAL A 591 -22.66 3.08 16.20
CA VAL A 591 -21.76 4.22 16.00
C VAL A 591 -21.95 4.94 14.66
N GLU A 592 -22.77 4.41 13.75
CA GLU A 592 -23.07 4.98 12.43
C GLU A 592 -23.50 6.47 12.51
N ALA A 593 -24.39 6.81 13.45
CA ALA A 593 -24.80 8.19 13.69
C ALA A 593 -23.63 9.11 14.10
N GLN A 594 -22.66 8.58 14.87
CA GLN A 594 -21.45 9.31 15.27
C GLN A 594 -20.51 9.53 14.08
N PHE A 595 -20.49 8.60 13.12
CA PHE A 595 -19.79 8.77 11.85
C PHE A 595 -20.45 9.81 10.93
N HIS A 596 -21.79 9.90 10.89
CA HIS A 596 -22.48 10.97 10.19
C HIS A 596 -22.18 12.35 10.80
N GLU A 597 -22.24 12.49 12.13
CA GLU A 597 -21.81 13.72 12.81
C GLU A 597 -20.32 14.05 12.56
N ALA A 598 -19.45 13.05 12.48
CA ALA A 598 -18.04 13.25 12.12
C ALA A 598 -17.85 13.71 10.67
N VAL A 599 -18.71 13.29 9.73
CA VAL A 599 -18.77 13.85 8.37
C VAL A 599 -19.17 15.33 8.43
N PHE A 600 -20.29 15.66 9.10
CA PHE A 600 -20.74 17.06 9.25
C PHE A 600 -19.71 17.97 9.94
N THR A 601 -18.94 17.45 10.90
CA THR A 601 -17.95 18.22 11.67
C THR A 601 -16.65 18.48 10.89
N HIS A 602 -16.33 17.69 9.86
CA HIS A 602 -15.01 17.73 9.21
C HIS A 602 -15.02 17.84 7.67
N ALA A 603 -16.15 17.61 7.01
CA ALA A 603 -16.31 17.88 5.58
C ALA A 603 -16.69 19.35 5.33
N SER A 604 -16.40 19.85 4.12
CA SER A 604 -16.95 21.14 3.65
C SER A 604 -18.41 20.95 3.25
N THR A 605 -19.28 21.90 3.58
CA THR A 605 -20.66 22.00 3.04
C THR A 605 -20.69 22.27 1.53
N SER A 606 -19.57 22.76 0.98
CA SER A 606 -19.30 22.82 -0.46
C SER A 606 -18.10 21.89 -0.76
N PRO A 607 -18.31 20.57 -0.89
CA PRO A 607 -17.23 19.63 -1.18
C PRO A 607 -16.84 19.69 -2.65
N ASN A 608 -15.54 19.59 -2.95
CA ASN A 608 -15.06 19.61 -4.33
C ASN A 608 -15.45 18.31 -5.06
N GLN A 609 -16.22 18.44 -6.14
CA GLN A 609 -16.79 17.31 -6.88
C GLN A 609 -15.72 16.51 -7.64
N GLN A 610 -14.67 17.17 -8.11
CA GLN A 610 -13.59 16.55 -8.86
C GLN A 610 -12.71 15.65 -7.96
N LEU A 611 -12.54 16.00 -6.68
CA LEU A 611 -11.94 15.11 -5.67
C LEU A 611 -12.77 13.83 -5.50
N ILE A 612 -14.10 13.95 -5.34
CA ILE A 612 -15.03 12.82 -5.18
C ILE A 612 -14.96 11.89 -6.41
N ALA A 613 -14.99 12.47 -7.63
CA ALA A 613 -14.81 11.71 -8.87
C ALA A 613 -13.48 10.99 -8.94
N SER A 614 -12.39 11.59 -8.47
CA SER A 614 -11.07 10.94 -8.45
C SER A 614 -11.00 9.74 -7.50
N LEU A 615 -11.81 9.69 -6.44
CA LEU A 615 -11.90 8.54 -5.54
C LEU A 615 -12.64 7.36 -6.18
N ASP A 616 -13.74 7.63 -6.88
CA ASP A 616 -14.50 6.62 -7.64
C ASP A 616 -13.66 6.06 -8.81
N VAL A 617 -12.95 6.92 -9.54
CA VAL A 617 -12.05 6.53 -10.64
C VAL A 617 -10.82 5.75 -10.13
N ALA A 618 -10.20 6.15 -9.03
CA ALA A 618 -9.09 5.39 -8.42
C ALA A 618 -9.54 3.99 -8.01
N ARG A 619 -10.73 3.88 -7.40
CA ARG A 619 -11.36 2.60 -7.04
C ARG A 619 -11.56 1.71 -8.27
N ARG A 620 -12.04 2.25 -9.41
CA ARG A 620 -12.10 1.49 -10.68
C ARG A 620 -10.74 0.99 -11.12
N GLN A 621 -9.74 1.86 -11.15
CA GLN A 621 -8.40 1.46 -11.63
C GLN A 621 -7.89 0.29 -10.80
N MET A 622 -7.98 0.37 -9.48
CA MET A 622 -7.44 -0.69 -8.64
C MET A 622 -8.25 -2.00 -8.68
N GLU A 623 -9.57 -1.98 -8.97
CA GLU A 623 -10.38 -3.19 -9.21
C GLU A 623 -10.09 -3.91 -10.54
N LEU A 624 -9.42 -3.27 -11.50
CA LEU A 624 -9.18 -3.82 -12.85
C LEU A 624 -7.68 -3.99 -13.17
N GLU A 625 -6.84 -3.05 -12.72
CA GLU A 625 -5.39 -2.97 -13.02
C GLU A 625 -4.53 -3.15 -11.76
N GLY A 626 -5.12 -3.04 -10.56
CA GLY A 626 -4.40 -2.86 -9.29
C GLY A 626 -3.38 -3.96 -8.96
N TYR A 627 -3.67 -5.21 -9.33
CA TYR A 627 -2.73 -6.32 -9.19
C TYR A 627 -1.43 -6.07 -9.99
N GLY A 628 -1.56 -5.83 -11.30
CA GLY A 628 -0.42 -5.57 -12.18
C GLY A 628 0.36 -4.31 -11.80
N LEU A 629 -0.35 -3.23 -11.46
CA LEU A 629 0.26 -1.95 -11.06
C LEU A 629 1.11 -2.09 -9.79
N VAL A 630 0.61 -2.80 -8.76
CA VAL A 630 1.35 -3.01 -7.50
C VAL A 630 2.52 -3.96 -7.70
N MET A 631 2.34 -5.05 -8.46
CA MET A 631 3.43 -5.99 -8.72
C MET A 631 4.56 -5.37 -9.57
N ASN A 632 4.23 -4.52 -10.55
CA ASN A 632 5.21 -3.70 -11.28
C ASN A 632 5.96 -2.72 -10.36
N ALA A 633 5.26 -2.07 -9.41
CA ALA A 633 5.90 -1.18 -8.46
C ALA A 633 6.90 -1.91 -7.53
N ILE A 634 6.60 -3.17 -7.16
CA ILE A 634 7.51 -4.05 -6.41
C ILE A 634 8.73 -4.42 -7.28
N GLU A 635 8.52 -4.85 -8.53
CA GLU A 635 9.59 -5.21 -9.48
C GLU A 635 10.57 -4.05 -9.71
N VAL A 636 10.05 -2.84 -10.01
CA VAL A 636 10.85 -1.62 -10.19
C VAL A 636 11.71 -1.31 -8.95
N ALA A 637 11.22 -1.60 -7.74
CA ALA A 637 11.99 -1.42 -6.52
C ALA A 637 13.10 -2.47 -6.34
N LEU A 638 12.84 -3.73 -6.71
CA LEU A 638 13.85 -4.79 -6.70
C LEU A 638 14.95 -4.54 -7.74
N ASP A 639 14.60 -4.00 -8.90
CA ASP A 639 15.56 -3.59 -9.93
C ASP A 639 16.45 -2.44 -9.44
N ILE A 640 15.88 -1.37 -8.86
CA ILE A 640 16.66 -0.28 -8.25
C ILE A 640 17.62 -0.80 -7.17
N ARG A 641 17.16 -1.72 -6.30
CA ARG A 641 18.02 -2.38 -5.30
C ARG A 641 19.16 -3.16 -5.96
N ARG A 642 18.88 -3.92 -7.03
CA ARG A 642 19.87 -4.75 -7.73
C ARG A 642 20.95 -3.91 -8.42
N GLU A 643 20.55 -2.84 -9.11
CA GLU A 643 21.48 -1.94 -9.79
C GLU A 643 22.38 -1.18 -8.80
N VAL A 644 21.81 -0.63 -7.72
CA VAL A 644 22.59 0.08 -6.69
C VAL A 644 23.58 -0.85 -5.99
N ALA A 645 23.19 -2.10 -5.69
CA ALA A 645 24.05 -3.07 -5.02
C ALA A 645 25.16 -3.64 -5.92
N SER A 646 24.85 -3.93 -7.19
CA SER A 646 25.77 -4.62 -8.11
C SER A 646 26.71 -3.69 -8.89
N HIS A 647 26.32 -2.44 -9.17
CA HIS A 647 27.10 -1.55 -10.02
C HIS A 647 28.45 -1.14 -9.34
N PRO A 648 29.63 -1.55 -9.86
CA PRO A 648 30.92 -1.53 -9.13
C PRO A 648 31.45 -0.17 -8.62
N LEU A 649 30.87 0.93 -9.10
CA LEU A 649 31.19 2.29 -8.64
C LEU A 649 30.10 2.91 -7.74
N ILE A 650 28.82 2.54 -7.91
CA ILE A 650 27.73 3.13 -7.11
C ILE A 650 27.76 2.51 -5.70
N SER A 651 27.93 1.19 -5.62
CA SER A 651 27.94 0.43 -4.36
C SER A 651 29.08 0.78 -3.40
N LYS A 652 30.09 1.54 -3.84
CA LYS A 652 31.12 2.13 -2.97
C LYS A 652 30.63 3.29 -2.11
N TYR A 653 29.62 4.01 -2.60
CA TYR A 653 29.20 5.31 -2.06
C TYR A 653 27.72 5.33 -1.65
N PHE A 654 26.89 4.48 -2.26
CA PHE A 654 25.46 4.39 -2.02
C PHE A 654 25.05 2.93 -1.81
N SER A 655 24.18 2.69 -0.84
CA SER A 655 23.56 1.39 -0.58
C SER A 655 22.09 1.58 -0.23
N ILE A 656 21.25 0.58 -0.48
CA ILE A 656 19.86 0.56 0.01
C ILE A 656 19.80 -0.43 1.17
N VAL A 657 19.28 0.01 2.32
CA VAL A 657 19.23 -0.83 3.53
C VAL A 657 18.27 -2.01 3.31
N GLY A 658 18.76 -3.21 3.63
CA GLY A 658 17.99 -4.45 3.54
C GLY A 658 17.04 -4.65 4.73
N ALA A 659 16.19 -5.68 4.65
CA ALA A 659 15.27 -6.00 5.73
C ALA A 659 15.97 -6.38 7.06
N ASP A 660 17.24 -6.77 7.02
CA ASP A 660 18.03 -7.10 8.20
C ASP A 660 18.62 -5.90 8.95
N GLY A 661 19.04 -4.86 8.21
CA GLY A 661 19.42 -3.55 8.74
C GLY A 661 18.22 -2.68 9.12
N MET A 662 17.08 -2.85 8.47
CA MET A 662 15.83 -2.16 8.84
C MET A 662 15.14 -2.79 10.05
N VAL A 663 15.04 -4.13 10.13
CA VAL A 663 14.31 -4.83 11.19
C VAL A 663 15.27 -5.60 12.12
N PRO A 664 15.33 -5.28 13.43
CA PRO A 664 16.11 -6.04 14.40
C PRO A 664 15.78 -7.53 14.44
N LYS A 665 16.81 -8.38 14.55
CA LYS A 665 16.70 -9.85 14.45
C LYS A 665 15.60 -10.48 15.32
N GLN A 666 15.37 -9.93 16.51
CA GLN A 666 14.34 -10.42 17.45
C GLN A 666 12.89 -10.34 16.92
N TYR A 667 12.64 -9.54 15.88
CA TYR A 667 11.34 -9.42 15.23
C TYR A 667 11.24 -10.24 13.92
N ARG A 668 12.38 -10.77 13.43
CA ARG A 668 12.50 -11.63 12.24
C ARG A 668 12.71 -13.10 12.62
N MET A 669 11.69 -13.68 13.26
CA MET A 669 11.66 -15.08 13.71
C MET A 669 11.84 -16.09 12.56
N SER A 670 11.41 -15.73 11.35
CA SER A 670 11.57 -16.51 10.12
C SER A 670 13.04 -16.70 9.70
N GLY A 671 13.96 -15.87 10.20
CA GLY A 671 15.35 -15.79 9.78
C GLY A 671 15.61 -15.04 8.47
N PHE A 672 14.58 -14.48 7.81
CA PHE A 672 14.72 -13.74 6.55
C PHE A 672 15.73 -12.59 6.68
N VAL A 673 16.63 -12.45 5.70
CA VAL A 673 17.73 -11.46 5.70
C VAL A 673 17.36 -10.26 4.85
N ASP A 674 17.38 -10.40 3.52
CA ASP A 674 16.92 -9.38 2.58
C ASP A 674 16.47 -10.02 1.25
N PHE A 675 15.73 -9.26 0.45
CA PHE A 675 15.27 -9.64 -0.89
C PHE A 675 16.39 -10.03 -1.87
N LEU A 676 17.60 -9.48 -1.71
CA LEU A 676 18.75 -9.76 -2.58
C LEU A 676 19.83 -10.64 -1.93
N ALA A 677 19.57 -11.22 -0.77
CA ALA A 677 20.54 -12.08 -0.10
C ALA A 677 20.75 -13.40 -0.89
N PRO A 678 22.02 -13.85 -1.11
CA PRO A 678 22.29 -15.07 -1.87
C PRO A 678 21.61 -16.30 -1.28
N GLY A 679 20.80 -16.98 -2.10
CA GLY A 679 20.08 -18.19 -1.71
C GLY A 679 18.73 -17.96 -1.01
N THR A 680 18.29 -16.72 -0.79
CA THR A 680 16.92 -16.44 -0.31
C THR A 680 15.87 -16.96 -1.30
N ARG A 681 14.93 -17.76 -0.80
CA ARG A 681 13.87 -18.37 -1.60
C ARG A 681 12.54 -17.65 -1.43
N TRP A 682 11.62 -17.87 -2.37
CA TRP A 682 10.26 -17.32 -2.29
C TRP A 682 9.47 -17.85 -1.09
N ASP A 683 9.71 -19.10 -0.68
CA ASP A 683 9.18 -19.68 0.55
C ASP A 683 9.75 -19.04 1.84
N ASP A 684 10.95 -18.45 1.83
CA ASP A 684 11.46 -17.66 2.95
C ASP A 684 10.73 -16.31 3.07
N GLN A 685 10.44 -15.64 1.95
CA GLN A 685 9.67 -14.41 1.94
C GLN A 685 8.23 -14.64 2.43
N LEU A 686 7.57 -15.74 2.00
CA LEU A 686 6.26 -16.12 2.53
C LEU A 686 6.31 -16.47 4.03
N ARG A 687 7.37 -17.16 4.49
CA ARG A 687 7.56 -17.45 5.91
C ARG A 687 7.68 -16.16 6.72
N SER A 688 8.48 -15.20 6.25
CA SER A 688 8.58 -13.85 6.84
C SER A 688 7.22 -13.16 6.91
N MET A 689 6.52 -13.06 5.78
CA MET A 689 5.20 -12.42 5.69
C MET A 689 4.10 -13.12 6.51
N ARG A 690 4.29 -14.38 6.94
CA ARG A 690 3.40 -15.07 7.89
C ARG A 690 3.82 -14.90 9.36
N GLU A 691 5.09 -15.11 9.67
CA GLU A 691 5.57 -15.32 11.04
C GLU A 691 6.16 -14.08 11.69
N ASP A 692 6.88 -13.23 10.93
CA ASP A 692 7.64 -12.11 11.50
C ASP A 692 6.72 -11.04 12.09
N GLU A 693 7.17 -10.40 13.17
CA GLU A 693 6.44 -9.30 13.80
C GLU A 693 6.44 -8.06 12.91
N PHE A 694 7.57 -7.81 12.23
CA PHE A 694 7.70 -6.79 11.19
C PHE A 694 8.34 -7.34 9.92
N CYS A 695 7.85 -6.90 8.77
CA CYS A 695 8.45 -7.10 7.46
C CYS A 695 8.83 -5.74 6.85
N LEU A 696 9.71 -5.72 5.86
CA LEU A 696 10.03 -4.50 5.11
C LEU A 696 9.19 -4.45 3.81
N ASP A 697 8.61 -3.30 3.50
CA ASP A 697 7.99 -3.01 2.21
C ASP A 697 9.10 -2.87 1.14
N PRO A 698 9.17 -3.73 0.11
CA PRO A 698 10.21 -3.66 -0.91
C PRO A 698 10.21 -2.32 -1.66
N THR A 699 9.04 -1.67 -1.81
CA THR A 699 8.87 -0.38 -2.50
C THR A 699 9.46 0.82 -1.73
N ARG A 700 9.76 0.63 -0.44
CA ARG A 700 10.32 1.62 0.48
C ARG A 700 11.83 1.42 0.59
N MET A 701 12.59 2.26 -0.09
CA MET A 701 14.02 2.10 -0.30
C MET A 701 14.81 3.20 0.41
N THR A 702 15.29 2.89 1.62
CA THR A 702 16.19 3.76 2.39
C THR A 702 17.57 3.75 1.72
N LEU A 703 17.85 4.74 0.87
CA LEU A 703 19.13 4.92 0.19
C LEU A 703 20.09 5.70 1.09
N VAL A 704 21.16 5.06 1.55
CA VAL A 704 22.24 5.69 2.33
C VAL A 704 23.05 6.61 1.42
N CYS A 705 23.22 7.87 1.84
CA CYS A 705 24.04 8.89 1.17
C CYS A 705 25.18 9.44 2.06
N GLY A 706 25.18 9.13 3.36
CA GLY A 706 26.25 9.53 4.28
C GLY A 706 27.61 8.94 3.93
N THR A 707 27.63 7.72 3.37
CA THR A 707 28.79 7.05 2.76
C THR A 707 29.33 7.78 1.53
N ALA A 708 28.51 8.57 0.84
CA ALA A 708 28.92 9.49 -0.23
C ALA A 708 29.32 10.88 0.30
N GLY A 709 29.32 11.09 1.62
CA GLY A 709 29.65 12.35 2.29
C GLY A 709 28.51 13.37 2.38
N PHE A 710 27.30 13.02 1.94
CA PHE A 710 26.13 13.91 1.97
C PHE A 710 25.21 13.60 3.14
N ASP A 711 24.77 14.63 3.86
CA ASP A 711 23.58 14.51 4.69
C ASP A 711 22.31 14.40 3.82
N GLY A 712 21.26 13.78 4.35
CA GLY A 712 20.04 13.52 3.58
C GLY A 712 19.35 14.78 3.05
N THR A 713 19.46 15.90 3.77
CA THR A 713 18.86 17.19 3.37
C THR A 713 19.63 17.81 2.20
N GLY A 714 20.96 17.85 2.27
CA GLY A 714 21.84 18.27 1.18
C GLY A 714 21.69 17.39 -0.06
N PHE A 715 21.59 16.06 0.12
CA PHE A 715 21.40 15.13 -0.99
C PHE A 715 20.04 15.31 -1.68
N LYS A 716 18.95 15.48 -0.92
CA LYS A 716 17.64 15.86 -1.46
C LYS A 716 17.69 17.18 -2.23
N GLY A 717 18.41 18.18 -1.72
CA GLY A 717 18.63 19.47 -2.38
C GLY A 717 19.37 19.32 -3.72
N LEU A 718 20.42 18.50 -3.76
CA LEU A 718 21.20 18.18 -4.96
C LEU A 718 20.34 17.47 -6.03
N LEU A 719 19.63 16.40 -5.63
CA LEU A 719 18.73 15.65 -6.50
C LEU A 719 17.64 16.55 -7.13
N ALA A 720 17.01 17.39 -6.33
CA ALA A 720 15.93 18.26 -6.83
C ALA A 720 16.45 19.40 -7.72
N SER A 721 17.53 20.09 -7.32
CA SER A 721 17.98 21.32 -7.99
C SER A 721 18.86 21.12 -9.22
N GLN A 722 19.60 20.01 -9.31
CA GLN A 722 20.49 19.72 -10.45
C GLN A 722 19.99 18.59 -11.34
N TYR A 723 19.18 17.67 -10.79
CA TYR A 723 18.78 16.43 -11.46
C TYR A 723 17.27 16.26 -11.60
N ASN A 724 16.46 17.20 -11.10
CA ASN A 724 14.98 17.17 -11.09
C ASN A 724 14.34 15.96 -10.38
N ILE A 725 15.13 15.18 -9.63
CA ILE A 725 14.65 14.02 -8.86
C ILE A 725 14.09 14.52 -7.52
N GLN A 726 12.81 14.25 -7.25
CA GLN A 726 12.16 14.64 -6.00
C GLN A 726 12.05 13.44 -5.04
N VAL A 727 12.47 13.62 -3.79
CA VAL A 727 12.36 12.59 -2.74
C VAL A 727 11.58 13.11 -1.52
N ASN A 728 10.69 12.27 -0.98
CA ASN A 728 9.75 12.69 0.06
C ASN A 728 10.44 12.95 1.40
N LYS A 729 11.11 11.92 1.95
CA LYS A 729 11.77 11.95 3.27
C LYS A 729 13.29 11.85 3.17
N THR A 730 13.94 12.38 4.19
CA THR A 730 15.39 12.31 4.44
C THR A 730 15.63 11.89 5.89
N SER A 731 16.83 11.46 6.23
CA SER A 731 17.34 11.38 7.61
C SER A 731 18.62 12.24 7.73
N ARG A 732 19.43 12.01 8.78
CA ARG A 732 20.79 12.54 8.86
C ARG A 732 21.66 12.06 7.68
N ASN A 733 21.52 10.82 7.24
CA ASN A 733 22.48 10.14 6.35
C ASN A 733 21.85 9.28 5.25
N SER A 734 20.52 9.29 5.10
CA SER A 734 19.81 8.60 4.02
C SER A 734 18.66 9.43 3.43
N VAL A 735 18.16 9.00 2.26
CA VAL A 735 16.93 9.50 1.64
C VAL A 735 15.99 8.33 1.34
N LEU A 736 14.68 8.54 1.50
CA LEU A 736 13.71 7.51 1.15
C LEU A 736 13.29 7.67 -0.31
N LEU A 737 13.69 6.70 -1.13
CA LEU A 737 13.11 6.47 -2.44
C LEU A 737 11.82 5.64 -2.26
N GLN A 738 10.79 5.95 -3.04
CA GLN A 738 9.52 5.21 -3.07
C GLN A 738 9.21 4.83 -4.51
N SER A 739 9.13 3.52 -4.80
CA SER A 739 8.50 3.04 -6.03
C SER A 739 6.97 3.14 -5.89
N ASN A 740 6.27 3.50 -6.96
CA ASN A 740 4.81 3.60 -6.99
C ASN A 740 4.27 3.28 -8.40
N ILE A 741 2.94 3.19 -8.51
CA ILE A 741 2.23 2.75 -9.73
C ILE A 741 2.45 3.64 -10.97
N ASN A 742 3.05 4.83 -10.83
CA ASN A 742 3.41 5.72 -11.93
C ASN A 742 4.90 5.61 -12.35
N ASN A 743 5.75 4.87 -11.63
CA ASN A 743 7.17 4.81 -11.95
C ASN A 743 7.46 3.97 -13.21
N THR A 744 8.36 4.50 -14.04
CA THR A 744 8.78 3.94 -15.31
C THR A 744 10.25 3.53 -15.28
N ARG A 745 10.67 2.71 -16.26
CA ARG A 745 12.08 2.35 -16.46
C ARG A 745 12.96 3.55 -16.82
N SER A 746 12.38 4.62 -17.37
CA SER A 746 13.08 5.89 -17.60
C SER A 746 13.46 6.59 -16.29
N ASP A 747 12.61 6.50 -15.26
CA ASP A 747 12.91 7.04 -13.93
C ASP A 747 14.03 6.25 -13.24
N VAL A 748 14.03 4.92 -13.41
CA VAL A 748 15.13 4.04 -12.94
C VAL A 748 16.44 4.41 -13.62
N ALA A 749 16.46 4.52 -14.95
CA ALA A 749 17.65 4.89 -15.71
C ALA A 749 18.17 6.29 -15.35
N LEU A 750 17.26 7.26 -15.13
CA LEU A 750 17.61 8.59 -14.64
C LEU A 750 18.25 8.52 -13.25
N LEU A 751 17.64 7.82 -12.29
CA LEU A 751 18.20 7.64 -10.95
C LEU A 751 19.60 7.00 -10.98
N ILE A 752 19.76 5.87 -11.66
CA ILE A 752 21.03 5.14 -11.72
C ILE A 752 22.13 5.96 -12.42
N SER A 753 21.81 6.67 -13.52
CA SER A 753 22.77 7.56 -14.19
C SER A 753 23.19 8.76 -13.33
N VAL A 754 22.29 9.29 -12.50
CA VAL A 754 22.61 10.37 -11.55
C VAL A 754 23.49 9.86 -10.40
N LEU A 755 23.19 8.71 -9.81
CA LEU A 755 24.04 8.08 -8.79
C LEU A 755 25.43 7.74 -9.35
N LEU A 756 25.51 7.24 -10.58
CA LEU A 756 26.77 7.00 -11.29
C LEU A 756 27.56 8.29 -11.52
N LYS A 757 26.90 9.37 -11.97
CA LYS A 757 27.55 10.66 -12.20
C LYS A 757 28.15 11.21 -10.90
N ILE A 758 27.37 11.25 -9.82
CA ILE A 758 27.82 11.73 -8.50
C ILE A 758 28.99 10.88 -7.98
N SER A 759 28.94 9.56 -8.18
CA SER A 759 30.05 8.66 -7.80
C SER A 759 31.34 8.94 -8.57
N ASN A 760 31.24 9.26 -9.88
CA ASN A 760 32.40 9.68 -10.68
C ASN A 760 32.96 11.05 -10.24
N GLU A 761 32.09 12.00 -9.87
CA GLU A 761 32.50 13.31 -9.33
C GLU A 761 33.26 13.15 -7.99
N ILE A 762 32.86 12.20 -7.15
CA ILE A 762 33.58 11.84 -5.91
C ILE A 762 34.95 11.21 -6.22
N GLU A 763 35.03 10.21 -7.10
CA GLU A 763 36.31 9.60 -7.51
C GLU A 763 37.28 10.64 -8.11
N ALA A 764 36.78 11.53 -8.99
CA ALA A 764 37.58 12.59 -9.59
C ALA A 764 38.16 13.54 -8.51
N ARG A 765 37.33 13.98 -7.57
CA ARG A 765 37.73 14.82 -6.43
C ARG A 765 38.76 14.12 -5.53
N LEU A 766 38.52 12.87 -5.14
CA LEU A 766 39.44 12.08 -4.30
C LEU A 766 40.74 11.69 -5.03
N LYS A 767 40.77 11.72 -6.36
CA LYS A 767 41.98 11.53 -7.18
C LYS A 767 42.79 12.83 -7.32
N GLN A 768 42.14 13.98 -7.39
CA GLN A 768 42.78 15.29 -7.57
C GLN A 768 43.24 15.92 -6.24
N GLY A 769 42.43 15.83 -5.17
CA GLY A 769 42.67 16.52 -3.89
C GLY A 769 43.70 15.87 -2.95
N GLY A 770 44.39 14.82 -3.38
CA GLY A 770 45.44 14.16 -2.62
C GLY A 770 44.99 13.58 -1.26
N GLU A 771 45.90 13.51 -0.30
CA GLU A 771 45.65 12.92 1.03
C GLU A 771 44.74 13.80 1.91
N ALA A 772 44.84 15.13 1.78
CA ALA A 772 44.05 16.08 2.57
C ALA A 772 42.55 15.94 2.30
N GLU A 773 42.15 15.91 1.03
CA GLU A 773 40.75 15.71 0.63
C GLU A 773 40.22 14.33 1.05
N ARG A 774 41.06 13.29 1.00
CA ARG A 774 40.70 11.94 1.47
C ARG A 774 40.45 11.91 2.97
N LYS A 775 41.26 12.61 3.77
CA LYS A 775 41.06 12.76 5.22
C LYS A 775 39.81 13.59 5.53
N ALA A 776 39.56 14.68 4.81
CA ALA A 776 38.35 15.49 4.96
C ALA A 776 37.07 14.71 4.60
N PHE A 777 37.09 13.95 3.51
CA PHE A 777 35.99 13.08 3.10
C PHE A 777 35.72 11.98 4.13
N ALA A 778 36.76 11.27 4.59
CA ALA A 778 36.62 10.24 5.63
C ALA A 778 36.04 10.79 6.93
N ALA A 779 36.49 11.96 7.38
CA ALA A 779 35.94 12.64 8.55
C ALA A 779 34.47 13.05 8.35
N ARG A 780 34.08 13.51 7.16
CA ARG A 780 32.68 13.83 6.84
C ARG A 780 31.79 12.58 6.84
N VAL A 781 32.26 11.46 6.29
CA VAL A 781 31.54 10.17 6.33
C VAL A 781 31.37 9.68 7.77
N HIS A 782 32.43 9.73 8.59
CA HIS A 782 32.36 9.37 10.01
C HIS A 782 31.33 10.23 10.78
N SER A 783 31.32 11.54 10.53
CA SER A 783 30.38 12.48 11.16
C SER A 783 28.92 12.27 10.76
N LEU A 784 28.65 11.56 9.66
CA LEU A 784 27.30 11.25 9.18
C LEU A 784 26.87 9.81 9.52
N MET A 785 27.80 8.86 9.57
CA MET A 785 27.50 7.42 9.78
C MET A 785 27.76 6.94 11.21
N ASN A 786 28.57 7.66 11.99
CA ASN A 786 28.98 7.24 13.34
C ASN A 786 28.66 8.30 14.41
N ASP A 787 28.88 9.59 14.14
CA ASP A 787 28.50 10.69 15.07
C ASP A 787 27.01 11.03 14.96
N VAL A 788 26.14 10.06 15.27
CA VAL A 788 24.68 10.16 15.16
C VAL A 788 24.03 10.67 16.48
N PRO A 789 22.83 11.27 16.41
CA PRO A 789 22.02 11.55 17.59
C PRO A 789 21.42 10.29 18.20
N ASP A 790 21.44 10.23 19.52
CA ASP A 790 20.67 9.30 20.33
C ASP A 790 19.16 9.54 20.13
N LEU A 791 18.35 8.50 20.32
CA LEU A 791 16.91 8.52 20.05
C LEU A 791 16.13 8.38 21.38
N PRO A 792 15.77 9.49 22.05
CA PRO A 792 15.21 9.45 23.39
C PRO A 792 13.71 9.09 23.41
N ASN A 793 13.23 8.69 24.60
CA ASN A 793 11.81 8.58 24.89
C ASN A 793 11.21 9.99 25.08
N PHE A 794 10.14 10.29 24.36
CA PHE A 794 9.48 11.60 24.37
C PHE A 794 8.11 11.60 25.08
N SER A 795 7.70 10.48 25.68
CA SER A 795 6.29 10.24 26.00
C SER A 795 5.81 10.81 27.34
N ARG A 796 6.73 11.24 28.23
CA ARG A 796 6.40 11.69 29.59
C ARG A 796 5.57 12.98 29.65
N PHE A 797 4.33 12.87 30.14
CA PHE A 797 3.52 14.01 30.60
C PHE A 797 3.98 14.54 31.97
N HIS A 798 3.74 15.82 32.23
CA HIS A 798 3.92 16.42 33.55
C HIS A 798 2.71 16.14 34.47
N GLU A 799 2.90 15.98 35.78
CA GLU A 799 1.85 15.55 36.72
C GLU A 799 0.60 16.44 36.74
N ALA A 800 0.73 17.73 36.43
CA ALA A 800 -0.41 18.64 36.28
C ALA A 800 -1.40 18.23 35.15
N PHE A 801 -0.96 17.37 34.24
CA PHE A 801 -1.75 16.78 33.15
C PHE A 801 -1.93 15.26 33.32
N ARG A 802 -1.59 14.70 34.50
CA ARG A 802 -1.78 13.28 34.84
C ARG A 802 -2.81 13.08 35.96
N THR A 803 -3.67 14.07 36.19
CA THR A 803 -4.64 14.10 37.32
C THR A 803 -5.78 13.07 37.25
N ASP A 804 -5.82 12.27 36.20
CA ASP A 804 -6.77 11.17 35.95
C ASP A 804 -6.04 9.95 35.33
N ALA A 805 -4.70 9.95 35.43
CA ALA A 805 -3.82 8.87 34.98
C ALA A 805 -3.56 7.85 36.10
N GLY A 806 -2.87 6.77 35.77
CA GLY A 806 -2.46 5.73 36.71
C GLY A 806 -1.27 6.12 37.61
N ASP A 807 -1.10 5.35 38.69
CA ASP A 807 0.12 5.40 39.51
C ASP A 807 1.35 4.97 38.70
N THR A 808 1.16 4.04 37.75
CA THR A 808 2.24 3.44 36.95
C THR A 808 2.15 3.75 35.45
N THR A 809 0.97 4.12 34.93
CA THR A 809 0.73 4.26 33.49
C THR A 809 1.00 5.68 32.95
N PRO A 810 1.60 5.84 31.75
CA PRO A 810 2.19 7.09 31.26
C PRO A 810 1.24 8.10 30.60
N GLU A 811 -0.07 7.84 30.48
CA GLU A 811 -1.01 8.69 29.75
C GLU A 811 -1.21 10.10 30.36
N GLY A 812 -1.78 11.04 29.57
CA GLY A 812 -2.04 12.39 30.06
C GLY A 812 -2.89 13.31 29.17
N ASP A 813 -3.33 14.40 29.80
CA ASP A 813 -4.33 15.39 29.37
C ASP A 813 -3.74 16.41 28.38
N ILE A 814 -3.52 15.93 27.15
CA ILE A 814 -3.05 16.73 26.01
C ILE A 814 -4.00 17.91 25.69
N ARG A 815 -5.32 17.74 25.88
CA ARG A 815 -6.34 18.75 25.57
C ARG A 815 -6.21 19.98 26.47
N THR A 816 -6.16 19.81 27.79
CA THR A 816 -6.06 20.97 28.70
C THR A 816 -4.72 21.67 28.55
N ALA A 817 -3.64 20.93 28.27
CA ALA A 817 -2.35 21.54 28.01
C ALA A 817 -2.35 22.39 26.72
N PHE A 818 -2.94 21.87 25.63
CA PHE A 818 -3.08 22.59 24.36
C PHE A 818 -3.86 23.90 24.53
N PHE A 819 -5.00 23.89 25.23
CA PHE A 819 -5.76 25.12 25.49
C PHE A 819 -5.11 26.04 26.54
N SER A 820 -4.29 25.52 27.47
CA SER A 820 -3.50 26.35 28.38
C SER A 820 -2.50 27.25 27.64
N ALA A 821 -2.03 26.82 26.46
CA ALA A 821 -1.10 27.56 25.62
C ALA A 821 -1.73 28.75 24.86
N TYR A 822 -3.06 28.92 24.90
CA TYR A 822 -3.76 30.04 24.28
C TYR A 822 -3.60 31.34 25.09
N ALA A 823 -3.38 31.21 26.40
CA ALA A 823 -3.05 32.30 27.31
C ALA A 823 -1.55 32.64 27.21
N GLU A 824 -1.18 33.68 26.45
CA GLU A 824 0.23 34.06 26.28
C GLU A 824 0.85 34.53 27.61
N GLU A 825 0.07 35.12 28.51
CA GLU A 825 0.52 35.50 29.85
C GLU A 825 0.92 34.28 30.71
N LYS A 826 0.36 33.10 30.40
CA LYS A 826 0.69 31.79 31.01
C LYS A 826 1.82 31.05 30.31
N CYS A 827 2.33 31.59 29.20
CA CYS A 827 3.43 31.03 28.43
C CYS A 827 4.74 31.78 28.66
N GLU A 828 5.86 31.10 28.43
CA GLU A 828 7.19 31.68 28.33
C GLU A 828 7.95 31.10 27.13
N TYR A 829 9.11 31.66 26.82
CA TYR A 829 9.96 31.22 25.71
C TYR A 829 11.41 31.05 26.17
N LEU A 830 12.04 29.95 25.77
CA LEU A 830 13.38 29.58 26.22
C LEU A 830 14.24 29.10 25.04
N PRO A 831 15.28 29.86 24.62
CA PRO A 831 16.18 29.46 23.54
C PRO A 831 16.97 28.20 23.94
N ILE A 832 16.94 27.16 23.10
CA ILE A 832 17.55 25.87 23.43
C ILE A 832 19.07 25.94 23.54
N ASP A 833 19.71 26.92 22.91
CA ASP A 833 21.17 27.14 22.95
C ASP A 833 21.60 28.14 24.04
N SER A 834 20.68 28.55 24.93
CA SER A 834 21.01 29.46 26.03
C SER A 834 21.50 28.71 27.28
N PRO A 835 22.49 29.24 28.03
CA PRO A 835 22.89 28.68 29.32
C PRO A 835 21.76 28.66 30.37
N GLU A 836 20.71 29.46 30.16
CA GLU A 836 19.49 29.41 30.97
C GLU A 836 18.70 28.11 30.75
N CYS A 837 18.74 27.54 29.54
CA CYS A 837 18.10 26.27 29.24
C CYS A 837 18.75 25.12 30.01
N ASP A 838 20.08 25.01 29.93
CA ASP A 838 20.85 24.01 30.69
C ASP A 838 20.63 24.18 32.20
N ARG A 839 20.77 25.41 32.72
CA ARG A 839 20.53 25.73 34.14
C ARG A 839 19.14 25.30 34.63
N ARG A 840 18.10 25.50 33.81
CA ARG A 840 16.72 25.14 34.17
C ARG A 840 16.41 23.65 34.01
N ILE A 841 17.10 22.94 33.13
CA ILE A 841 16.99 21.48 33.02
C ILE A 841 17.64 20.80 34.23
N ASP A 842 18.82 21.27 34.64
CA ASP A 842 19.55 20.69 35.78
C ASP A 842 18.91 21.01 37.14
N LYS A 843 18.41 22.25 37.32
CA LYS A 843 18.09 22.82 38.66
C LYS A 843 16.82 23.67 38.70
N GLY A 844 16.10 23.79 37.59
CA GLY A 844 14.89 24.62 37.49
C GLY A 844 13.60 23.84 37.75
N PRO A 845 12.44 24.53 37.73
CA PRO A 845 11.15 23.86 37.61
C PRO A 845 11.03 23.18 36.24
N ALA A 846 10.35 22.03 36.21
CA ALA A 846 10.18 21.22 35.00
C ALA A 846 9.69 22.06 33.81
N LEU A 847 10.41 21.99 32.70
CA LEU A 847 10.05 22.65 31.45
C LEU A 847 8.91 21.86 30.78
N ILE A 848 7.77 22.50 30.51
CA ILE A 848 6.60 21.85 29.92
C ILE A 848 6.31 22.46 28.55
N SER A 849 6.24 21.64 27.50
CA SER A 849 5.89 22.12 26.16
C SER A 849 4.48 22.70 26.15
N ALA A 850 4.33 23.92 25.60
CA ALA A 850 3.03 24.52 25.31
C ALA A 850 2.51 24.14 23.92
N ASN A 851 3.40 23.80 22.99
CA ASN A 851 3.10 23.52 21.59
C ASN A 851 3.34 22.04 21.23
N PHE A 852 2.87 21.64 20.06
CA PHE A 852 3.48 20.54 19.31
C PHE A 852 4.84 20.98 18.77
N VAL A 853 5.89 20.18 18.95
CA VAL A 853 7.22 20.42 18.36
C VAL A 853 7.51 19.30 17.37
N ILE A 854 7.66 19.65 16.09
CA ILE A 854 7.75 18.69 14.98
C ILE A 854 8.95 19.05 14.07
N PRO A 855 10.15 18.50 14.32
CA PRO A 855 11.29 18.62 13.42
C PRO A 855 11.13 17.74 12.18
N TYR A 856 11.58 18.23 11.02
CA TYR A 856 11.60 17.48 9.77
C TYR A 856 13.06 17.31 9.28
N PRO A 857 13.67 16.10 9.39
CA PRO A 857 13.15 14.84 9.94
C PRO A 857 13.21 14.77 11.49
N PRO A 858 12.62 13.73 12.13
CA PRO A 858 11.88 12.60 11.56
C PRO A 858 10.47 12.90 11.03
N GLY A 859 9.86 14.02 11.41
CA GLY A 859 8.56 14.49 10.88
C GLY A 859 7.31 14.12 11.69
N PHE A 860 7.48 13.50 12.87
CA PHE A 860 6.44 13.27 13.87
C PHE A 860 6.67 14.17 15.12
N PRO A 861 5.66 14.35 16.00
CA PRO A 861 5.82 15.23 17.18
C PRO A 861 6.77 14.66 18.23
N ILE A 862 7.96 15.27 18.37
CA ILE A 862 8.88 14.96 19.47
C ILE A 862 8.39 15.54 20.79
N LEU A 863 7.56 16.59 20.79
CA LEU A 863 6.82 17.04 21.96
C LEU A 863 5.37 17.33 21.58
N VAL A 864 4.46 17.03 22.49
CA VAL A 864 3.08 17.51 22.47
C VAL A 864 2.81 18.39 23.70
N PRO A 865 1.77 19.24 23.70
CA PRO A 865 1.45 20.08 24.86
C PRO A 865 1.30 19.27 26.14
N GLY A 866 1.89 19.75 27.24
CA GLY A 866 1.80 19.12 28.57
C GLY A 866 2.90 18.10 28.87
N GLN A 867 3.77 17.80 27.91
CA GLN A 867 4.93 16.94 28.10
C GLN A 867 6.15 17.67 28.65
N VAL A 868 6.98 16.94 29.40
CA VAL A 868 8.22 17.46 30.00
C VAL A 868 9.33 17.47 28.96
N VAL A 869 10.01 18.60 28.80
CA VAL A 869 11.24 18.71 28.00
C VAL A 869 12.42 18.25 28.84
N THR A 870 13.18 17.28 28.33
CA THR A 870 14.31 16.65 29.05
C THR A 870 15.67 17.07 28.49
N HIS A 871 16.76 16.72 29.20
CA HIS A 871 18.13 16.94 28.72
C HIS A 871 18.38 16.23 27.38
N GLU A 872 17.88 15.02 27.21
CA GLU A 872 18.01 14.24 25.97
C GLU A 872 17.17 14.86 24.84
N THR A 873 16.01 15.44 25.16
CA THR A 873 15.17 16.17 24.19
C THR A 873 15.92 17.38 23.63
N ILE A 874 16.55 18.19 24.49
CA ILE A 874 17.37 19.33 24.05
C ILE A 874 18.65 18.87 23.34
N THR A 875 19.31 17.82 23.81
CA THR A 875 20.50 17.25 23.16
C THR A 875 20.16 16.75 21.75
N PHE A 876 19.03 16.08 21.58
CA PHE A 876 18.50 15.69 20.27
C PHE A 876 18.24 16.92 19.39
N MET A 877 17.49 17.91 19.88
CA MET A 877 17.20 19.13 19.11
C MET A 877 18.45 19.92 18.71
N ARG A 878 19.48 19.99 19.56
CA ARG A 878 20.77 20.63 19.27
C ARG A 878 21.60 19.87 18.22
N LYS A 879 21.44 18.54 18.12
CA LYS A 879 22.08 17.69 17.10
C LYS A 879 21.34 17.68 15.74
N LEU A 880 20.21 18.39 15.59
CA LEU A 880 19.45 18.46 14.33
C LEU A 880 20.03 19.50 13.35
N ASP A 881 20.61 19.04 12.24
CA ASP A 881 21.10 19.90 11.14
C ASP A 881 19.99 20.64 10.34
N VAL A 882 18.73 20.56 10.77
CA VAL A 882 17.56 21.00 9.99
C VAL A 882 16.93 22.32 10.44
N LYS A 883 16.47 23.08 9.45
CA LYS A 883 15.96 24.45 9.61
C LYS A 883 14.44 24.53 9.80
N GLU A 884 13.71 23.44 9.56
CA GLU A 884 12.26 23.38 9.67
C GLU A 884 11.84 22.54 10.88
N ILE A 885 11.41 23.23 11.95
CA ILE A 885 10.86 22.63 13.17
C ILE A 885 9.54 23.35 13.47
N HIS A 886 8.39 22.70 13.25
CA HIS A 886 7.10 23.32 13.52
C HIS A 886 6.93 23.48 15.04
N GLY A 887 6.42 24.64 15.48
CA GLY A 887 6.22 24.96 16.90
C GLY A 887 7.44 25.47 17.67
N TYR A 888 8.62 25.56 17.02
CA TYR A 888 9.84 26.17 17.55
C TYR A 888 10.09 27.53 16.87
N GLU A 889 10.31 28.58 17.65
CA GLU A 889 10.54 29.94 17.14
C GLU A 889 12.02 30.30 17.27
N LYS A 890 12.84 30.18 16.21
CA LYS A 890 14.32 30.32 16.30
C LYS A 890 14.83 31.59 17.02
N ALA A 891 14.06 32.69 17.03
CA ALA A 891 14.44 33.94 17.71
C ALA A 891 14.04 34.00 19.21
N ARG A 892 13.14 33.14 19.69
CA ARG A 892 12.60 33.13 21.07
C ARG A 892 12.82 31.79 21.79
N GLY A 893 12.89 30.69 21.05
CA GLY A 893 13.12 29.34 21.54
C GLY A 893 11.89 28.43 21.52
N LEU A 894 11.84 27.48 22.45
CA LEU A 894 10.66 26.66 22.72
C LEU A 894 9.62 27.48 23.48
N LYS A 895 8.35 27.38 23.08
CA LYS A 895 7.21 27.92 23.85
C LYS A 895 6.84 26.94 24.97
N LEU A 896 6.90 27.40 26.21
CA LEU A 896 6.69 26.59 27.41
C LEU A 896 5.53 27.13 28.26
N LEU A 897 4.90 26.27 29.06
CA LEU A 897 3.91 26.68 30.08
C LEU A 897 4.63 27.07 31.38
N LYS A 898 4.31 28.25 31.92
CA LYS A 898 4.89 28.76 33.17
C LYS A 898 4.47 27.90 34.38
N PRO A 899 5.32 27.72 35.41
CA PRO A 899 4.95 26.99 36.64
C PRO A 899 3.70 27.53 37.34
N ASP A 900 3.52 28.85 37.40
CA ASP A 900 2.40 29.49 38.11
C ASP A 900 1.04 29.15 37.47
N ALA A 901 1.00 28.97 36.15
CA ALA A 901 -0.20 28.55 35.42
C ALA A 901 -0.69 27.14 35.82
N LEU A 902 0.19 26.33 36.41
CA LEU A 902 -0.13 24.99 36.91
C LEU A 902 -0.68 25.02 38.35
N ALA A 903 -0.31 26.03 39.14
CA ALA A 903 -0.69 26.16 40.55
C ALA A 903 -2.22 26.35 40.71
N GLU A 904 -2.83 27.14 39.82
CA GLU A 904 -4.29 27.31 39.77
C GLU A 904 -5.06 25.99 39.58
N LYS A 905 -4.50 25.04 38.81
CA LYS A 905 -5.13 23.73 38.54
C LYS A 905 -5.17 22.87 39.81
N LYS A 906 -4.14 22.92 40.67
CA LYS A 906 -4.13 22.23 41.99
C LYS A 906 -5.21 22.76 42.93
N GLY A 907 -5.50 24.07 42.92
CA GLY A 907 -6.58 24.63 43.72
C GLY A 907 -7.95 24.06 43.34
N ARG A 908 -8.28 24.07 42.04
CA ARG A 908 -9.56 23.57 41.52
C ARG A 908 -9.73 22.05 41.64
N SER A 909 -8.67 21.25 41.52
CA SER A 909 -8.77 19.79 41.65
C SER A 909 -9.12 19.36 43.08
N VAL A 910 -8.50 19.98 44.09
CA VAL A 910 -8.82 19.73 45.52
C VAL A 910 -10.26 20.14 45.85
N GLU A 911 -10.75 21.23 45.27
CA GLU A 911 -12.13 21.68 45.49
C GLU A 911 -13.17 20.72 44.87
N ASN A 912 -12.93 20.23 43.65
CA ASN A 912 -13.80 19.25 43.00
C ASN A 912 -13.74 17.86 43.66
N GLY A 913 -12.57 17.43 44.13
CA GLY A 913 -12.43 16.22 44.93
C GLY A 913 -13.26 16.28 46.22
N ARG A 914 -13.22 17.41 46.93
CA ARG A 914 -14.06 17.68 48.11
C ARG A 914 -15.55 17.77 47.82
N LYS A 915 -15.96 18.07 46.59
CA LYS A 915 -17.38 18.02 46.15
C LYS A 915 -17.83 16.59 45.83
N ARG A 916 -17.00 15.77 45.16
CA ARG A 916 -17.29 14.34 44.95
C ARG A 916 -17.36 13.57 46.27
N ALA A 917 -16.41 13.79 47.20
CA ALA A 917 -16.41 13.21 48.55
C ALA A 917 -17.45 13.82 49.53
N ARG A 918 -18.45 14.53 48.99
CA ARG A 918 -19.67 15.00 49.70
C ARG A 918 -20.96 14.61 48.96
N ALA A 919 -20.84 13.88 47.85
CA ALA A 919 -21.95 13.41 47.01
C ALA A 919 -21.95 11.87 46.86
N ALA A 920 -21.03 11.21 47.58
CA ALA A 920 -21.05 9.80 47.96
C ALA A 920 -21.00 9.75 49.49
#